data_AF-A0A940BEK9-F1
#
_entry.id   AF-A0A940BEK9-F1
#
_cell.length_a   1.000
_cell.length_b   1.000
_cell.length_c   1.000
_cell.angle_alpha   90.00
_cell.angle_beta   90.00
_cell.angle_gamma   90.00
#
_symmetry.space_group_name_H-M   'P 1'
#
loop_
_entity.id
_entity.type
_entity.pdbx_description
1 polymer ?
#
loop_
_entity_poly.entity_id
_entity_poly.type
_entity_poly.pdbx_seq_one_letter_code
_entity_poly.pdbx_strand_id
1 'polypeptide(L)'
;MKKILFTLITVLIATLAAQADVTINSSNFPDANFRSYLLSKYPAGYITTAQINSLTSLDVSDKNISSLVGISYFTYLKILHCEGNNITSLNLSYNTRLESVYCRYNKLTYLNVNGLTSMTSLLADHNTDLADITGLSSCSALTLLNLASCGFTTLVIQGLGNLNAVTVADCTSLASFTCTGYGNANLTNLEVTNCTAMTFLNCYGNKNLTNITGLSTLSALKKLRCNECGLTSLSVQDLYYIEEVYCSNNHLTSFTGYGKRNLVSIDVSNNQLPSLNVAVCRQLIELNCSNNQIATLDVGSCESLAKLFCNNNNLTTLNTKELSELWYINCSNNPSLTTIDAYSDALTTLNVTGNTALKTIKCYSNPNLSAITGLTDCTALTTLNINNCKFSSLDVSTFTNLINLSCYNNQLTTLDLSNNSALQTLSCGKNQLTQLNVSNHSSLKTLSVSYSDLLTKVYCNYCQLTTLEAPFCPVLTTLMASYNQLASVNLNSSPAIESINFYGNKFTSLDLSGRSALKNLNMAGNTQLTTLKCYNCSLTYLQMDGDTKLSRLECYNNPNLTTITNLATCTALTYLDFRQCNFSTIDVSPLTKLQTLICYTNKLTTLNVASNTLLKTLSCGSNLLNDIVFGNNSTLETLYCSGNKFNELYTNDISTLKILDCRNNSQLYELYCDGSSLTTLNVSGNTVMNALICKNNPNLSAITGLSDCVNLRNLSCGNCAITSLDLSTLTRLNYLYCYGNQLTSLDVSHCNSLMRIECYKNQISGAGMTTLVNSLPPMDEENPGILRAIYNTGEGNTMTA
;
A
#
# COMPACT_ATOMS: atom_id res chain seq x y z
N MET A 1 -47.71 39.56 -38.93
CA MET A 1 -48.90 40.24 -39.48
C MET A 1 -49.80 39.34 -40.34
N LYS A 2 -49.29 38.40 -41.17
CA LYS A 2 -50.13 37.44 -41.92
C LYS A 2 -50.93 36.43 -41.06
N LYS A 3 -50.48 36.11 -39.82
CA LYS A 3 -51.17 35.22 -38.87
C LYS A 3 -52.46 35.79 -38.25
N ILE A 4 -52.65 37.12 -38.26
CA ILE A 4 -53.80 37.79 -37.61
C ILE A 4 -54.90 38.14 -38.63
N LEU A 5 -54.53 38.32 -39.91
CA LEU A 5 -55.48 38.68 -40.96
C LEU A 5 -56.33 37.47 -41.43
N PHE A 6 -55.85 36.24 -41.26
CA PHE A 6 -56.59 35.01 -41.60
C PHE A 6 -57.59 34.58 -40.51
N THR A 7 -57.34 34.97 -39.25
CA THR A 7 -58.23 34.72 -38.11
C THR A 7 -59.49 35.59 -38.14
N LEU A 8 -59.41 36.79 -38.74
CA LEU A 8 -60.56 37.71 -38.84
C LEU A 8 -61.56 37.34 -39.95
N ILE A 9 -61.15 36.56 -40.97
CA ILE A 9 -62.07 36.06 -42.03
C ILE A 9 -62.68 34.70 -41.64
N THR A 10 -62.03 33.92 -40.78
CA THR A 10 -62.53 32.60 -40.33
C THR A 10 -63.56 32.70 -39.20
N VAL A 11 -63.54 33.76 -38.39
CA VAL A 11 -64.50 33.97 -37.29
C VAL A 11 -65.92 34.33 -37.79
N LEU A 12 -66.09 34.83 -39.01
CA LEU A 12 -67.43 35.18 -39.53
C LEU A 12 -68.18 33.99 -40.19
N ILE A 13 -67.50 32.88 -40.49
CA ILE A 13 -68.11 31.70 -41.16
C ILE A 13 -68.54 30.64 -40.13
N ALA A 14 -67.92 30.62 -38.94
CA ALA A 14 -68.20 29.61 -37.90
C ALA A 14 -69.55 29.79 -37.17
N THR A 15 -70.23 30.95 -37.29
CA THR A 15 -71.57 31.19 -36.73
C THR A 15 -72.73 30.87 -37.69
N LEU A 16 -72.45 30.32 -38.88
CA LEU A 16 -73.45 29.93 -39.88
C LEU A 16 -73.53 28.41 -40.14
N ALA A 17 -73.03 27.57 -39.22
CA ALA A 17 -73.17 26.12 -39.33
C ALA A 17 -74.57 25.60 -38.90
N ALA A 18 -75.62 26.36 -39.22
CA ALA A 18 -76.99 25.90 -39.26
C ALA A 18 -77.64 26.36 -40.59
N GLN A 19 -77.85 25.38 -41.47
CA GLN A 19 -78.88 25.38 -42.54
C GLN A 19 -78.79 26.45 -43.65
N ALA A 20 -77.83 26.34 -44.56
CA ALA A 20 -77.97 26.88 -45.92
C ALA A 20 -77.13 26.09 -46.94
N ASP A 21 -77.58 26.04 -48.19
CA ASP A 21 -76.83 25.49 -49.31
C ASP A 21 -75.57 26.34 -49.58
N VAL A 22 -74.44 25.68 -49.83
CA VAL A 22 -73.15 26.38 -50.03
C VAL A 22 -72.96 26.65 -51.52
N THR A 23 -73.05 27.92 -51.94
CA THR A 23 -72.80 28.31 -53.34
C THR A 23 -71.35 28.08 -53.73
N ILE A 24 -71.12 27.51 -54.92
CA ILE A 24 -69.79 27.28 -55.50
C ILE A 24 -69.35 28.54 -56.24
N ASN A 25 -68.74 29.47 -55.51
CA ASN A 25 -68.26 30.75 -56.02
C ASN A 25 -66.86 31.09 -55.49
N SER A 26 -66.26 32.16 -56.02
CA SER A 26 -64.91 32.60 -55.63
C SER A 26 -64.80 33.09 -54.18
N SER A 27 -65.90 33.40 -53.51
CA SER A 27 -65.90 33.78 -52.10
C SER A 27 -65.76 32.56 -51.19
N ASN A 28 -66.54 31.49 -51.45
CA ASN A 28 -66.54 30.27 -50.66
C ASN A 28 -65.38 29.33 -51.01
N PHE A 29 -65.00 29.29 -52.28
CA PHE A 29 -63.93 28.45 -52.81
C PHE A 29 -63.02 29.30 -53.71
N PRO A 30 -62.03 30.03 -53.18
CA PRO A 30 -61.23 30.99 -53.94
C PRO A 30 -60.36 30.41 -55.07
N ASP A 31 -60.01 29.13 -55.00
CA ASP A 31 -59.22 28.45 -56.03
C ASP A 31 -60.07 28.04 -57.24
N ALA A 32 -59.62 28.41 -58.45
CA ALA A 32 -60.36 28.13 -59.68
C ALA A 32 -60.42 26.64 -60.03
N ASN A 33 -59.37 25.89 -59.74
CA ASN A 33 -59.30 24.46 -60.02
C ASN A 33 -60.16 23.68 -59.01
N PHE A 34 -60.14 24.08 -57.74
CA PHE A 34 -61.03 23.48 -56.73
C PHE A 34 -62.51 23.75 -57.04
N ARG A 35 -62.85 24.99 -57.44
CA ARG A 35 -64.20 25.30 -57.94
C ARG A 35 -64.59 24.48 -59.14
N SER A 36 -63.71 24.34 -60.13
CA SER A 36 -64.00 23.59 -61.36
C SER A 36 -64.26 22.11 -61.05
N TYR A 37 -63.48 21.53 -60.13
CA TYR A 37 -63.75 20.19 -59.60
C TYR A 37 -65.13 20.11 -58.94
N LEU A 38 -65.46 21.04 -58.04
CA LEU A 38 -66.76 21.04 -57.35
C LEU A 38 -67.93 21.24 -58.31
N LEU A 39 -67.81 22.11 -59.31
CA LEU A 39 -68.83 22.33 -60.34
C LEU A 39 -69.03 21.09 -61.22
N SER A 40 -67.98 20.32 -61.49
CA SER A 40 -68.10 19.05 -62.22
C SER A 40 -68.92 18.01 -61.44
N LYS A 41 -68.86 18.04 -60.11
CA LYS A 41 -69.60 17.14 -59.21
C LYS A 41 -70.99 17.66 -58.85
N TYR A 42 -71.16 18.99 -58.80
CA TYR A 42 -72.39 19.68 -58.44
C TYR A 42 -72.72 20.78 -59.47
N PRO A 43 -73.25 20.41 -60.65
CA PRO A 43 -73.47 21.34 -61.76
C PRO A 43 -74.47 22.45 -61.48
N ALA A 44 -75.32 22.30 -60.45
CA ALA A 44 -76.29 23.30 -60.02
C ALA A 44 -75.64 24.59 -59.46
N GLY A 45 -74.32 24.60 -59.25
CA GLY A 45 -73.59 25.77 -58.75
C GLY A 45 -73.69 25.99 -57.24
N TYR A 46 -74.30 25.06 -56.51
CA TYR A 46 -74.35 25.02 -55.04
C TYR A 46 -74.31 23.57 -54.54
N ILE A 47 -73.90 23.37 -53.29
CA ILE A 47 -73.85 22.07 -52.60
C ILE A 47 -74.87 22.09 -51.48
N THR A 48 -75.83 21.17 -51.53
CA THR A 48 -76.88 21.09 -50.52
C THR A 48 -76.38 20.52 -49.20
N THR A 49 -77.09 20.80 -48.11
CA THR A 49 -76.77 20.21 -46.79
C THR A 49 -76.79 18.67 -46.83
N ALA A 50 -77.73 18.07 -47.55
CA ALA A 50 -77.80 16.61 -47.71
C ALA A 50 -76.57 16.06 -48.45
N GLN A 51 -76.12 16.74 -49.51
CA GLN A 51 -74.91 16.37 -50.25
C GLN A 51 -73.65 16.49 -49.39
N ILE A 52 -73.52 17.58 -48.63
CA ILE A 52 -72.41 17.76 -47.66
C ILE A 52 -72.40 16.63 -46.63
N ASN A 53 -73.56 16.31 -46.03
CA ASN A 53 -73.67 15.27 -45.00
C ASN A 53 -73.40 13.86 -45.55
N SER A 54 -73.64 13.62 -46.85
CA SER A 54 -73.38 12.34 -47.52
C SER A 54 -71.94 12.19 -48.01
N LEU A 55 -71.17 13.28 -48.12
CA LEU A 55 -69.82 13.27 -48.68
C LEU A 55 -68.79 12.86 -47.63
N THR A 56 -68.52 11.55 -47.55
CA THR A 56 -67.55 10.97 -46.61
C THR A 56 -66.13 10.88 -47.17
N SER A 57 -65.94 10.97 -48.48
CA SER A 57 -64.63 10.96 -49.13
C SER A 57 -64.55 12.03 -50.22
N LEU A 58 -63.43 12.75 -50.25
CA LEU A 58 -63.14 13.81 -51.22
C LEU A 58 -61.76 13.56 -51.79
N ASP A 59 -61.71 13.30 -53.10
CA ASP A 59 -60.48 13.15 -53.85
C ASP A 59 -60.32 14.30 -54.85
N VAL A 60 -59.34 15.15 -54.56
CA VAL A 60 -58.93 16.30 -55.35
C VAL A 60 -57.45 16.23 -55.71
N SER A 61 -56.90 15.01 -55.80
CA SER A 61 -55.51 14.77 -56.13
C SER A 61 -55.18 15.17 -57.57
N ASP A 62 -53.95 15.68 -57.78
CA ASP A 62 -53.40 16.02 -59.10
C ASP A 62 -54.28 16.98 -59.93
N LYS A 63 -54.98 17.90 -59.25
CA LYS A 63 -55.86 18.90 -59.89
C LYS A 63 -55.24 20.28 -60.01
N ASN A 64 -53.94 20.41 -59.71
CA ASN A 64 -53.22 21.68 -59.72
C ASN A 64 -53.88 22.74 -58.80
N ILE A 65 -54.47 22.31 -57.69
CA ILE A 65 -55.13 23.18 -56.70
C ILE A 65 -54.07 23.87 -55.86
N SER A 66 -54.18 25.19 -55.69
CA SER A 66 -53.27 25.99 -54.86
C SER A 66 -53.86 26.32 -53.49
N SER A 67 -55.17 26.20 -53.32
CA SER A 67 -55.85 26.46 -52.05
C SER A 67 -57.12 25.62 -51.86
N LEU A 68 -57.24 24.96 -50.71
CA LEU A 68 -58.45 24.27 -50.26
C LEU A 68 -59.32 25.11 -49.32
N VAL A 69 -59.21 26.45 -49.38
CA VAL A 69 -60.18 27.31 -48.67
C VAL A 69 -61.60 26.96 -49.13
N GLY A 70 -62.47 26.71 -48.15
CA GLY A 70 -63.81 26.12 -48.33
C GLY A 70 -63.92 24.66 -47.87
N ILE A 71 -62.80 23.96 -47.60
CA ILE A 71 -62.82 22.57 -47.09
C ILE A 71 -63.58 22.43 -45.75
N SER A 72 -63.63 23.50 -44.95
CA SER A 72 -64.33 23.56 -43.67
C SER A 72 -65.84 23.34 -43.78
N TYR A 73 -66.44 23.51 -44.96
CA TYR A 73 -67.85 23.21 -45.20
C TYR A 73 -68.15 21.70 -45.17
N PHE A 74 -67.18 20.84 -45.48
CA PHE A 74 -67.36 19.38 -45.56
C PHE A 74 -67.12 18.69 -44.20
N THR A 75 -67.99 18.96 -43.23
CA THR A 75 -67.84 18.51 -41.82
C THR A 75 -68.06 17.00 -41.61
N TYR A 76 -68.66 16.30 -42.57
CA TYR A 76 -68.88 14.84 -42.55
C TYR A 76 -67.77 14.04 -43.23
N LEU A 77 -66.72 14.71 -43.71
CA LEU A 77 -65.62 14.08 -44.42
C LEU A 77 -64.81 13.16 -43.49
N LYS A 78 -64.61 11.92 -43.92
CA LYS A 78 -63.78 10.90 -43.26
C LYS A 78 -62.44 10.73 -43.96
N ILE A 79 -62.39 10.85 -45.28
CA ILE A 79 -61.18 10.67 -46.08
C ILE A 79 -60.96 11.89 -46.96
N LEU A 80 -59.77 12.47 -46.88
CA LEU A 80 -59.33 13.55 -47.77
C LEU A 80 -58.10 13.13 -48.55
N HIS A 81 -58.23 13.07 -49.87
CA HIS A 81 -57.13 12.95 -50.81
C HIS A 81 -56.89 14.31 -51.48
N CYS A 82 -55.76 14.95 -51.20
CA CYS A 82 -55.35 16.20 -51.83
C CYS A 82 -53.87 16.19 -52.27
N GLU A 83 -53.35 15.00 -52.56
CA GLU A 83 -51.99 14.75 -53.03
C GLU A 83 -51.67 15.44 -54.37
N GLY A 84 -50.39 15.74 -54.62
CA GLY A 84 -49.93 16.18 -55.95
C GLY A 84 -50.43 17.56 -56.38
N ASN A 85 -50.62 18.46 -55.41
CA ASN A 85 -51.16 19.80 -55.63
C ASN A 85 -50.14 20.90 -55.24
N ASN A 86 -50.55 22.17 -55.31
CA ASN A 86 -49.73 23.33 -54.97
C ASN A 86 -50.19 24.01 -53.66
N ILE A 87 -50.79 23.24 -52.73
CA ILE A 87 -51.38 23.78 -51.50
C ILE A 87 -50.27 24.26 -50.57
N THR A 88 -50.39 25.51 -50.09
CA THR A 88 -49.41 26.13 -49.19
C THR A 88 -49.83 26.18 -47.73
N SER A 89 -51.14 26.11 -47.47
CA SER A 89 -51.73 26.16 -46.14
C SER A 89 -52.99 25.30 -46.13
N LEU A 90 -53.07 24.39 -45.16
CA LEU A 90 -54.19 23.46 -45.01
C LEU A 90 -54.72 23.50 -43.57
N ASN A 91 -55.94 24.02 -43.40
CA ASN A 91 -56.62 24.06 -42.12
C ASN A 91 -57.79 23.07 -42.10
N LEU A 92 -57.67 22.01 -41.30
CA LEU A 92 -58.65 20.93 -41.19
C LEU A 92 -59.39 20.92 -39.85
N SER A 93 -59.23 21.96 -39.00
CA SER A 93 -59.77 21.94 -37.64
C SER A 93 -61.30 21.83 -37.53
N TYR A 94 -62.02 22.05 -38.64
CA TYR A 94 -63.48 21.92 -38.72
C TYR A 94 -63.95 20.57 -39.27
N ASN A 95 -63.04 19.77 -39.80
CA ASN A 95 -63.32 18.46 -40.40
C ASN A 95 -63.10 17.34 -39.37
N THR A 96 -63.69 17.48 -38.17
CA THR A 96 -63.39 16.66 -36.98
C THR A 96 -63.69 15.16 -37.10
N ARG A 97 -64.38 14.74 -38.17
CA ARG A 97 -64.68 13.35 -38.51
C ARG A 97 -63.63 12.69 -39.42
N LEU A 98 -62.58 13.41 -39.82
CA LEU A 98 -61.51 12.85 -40.64
C LEU A 98 -60.83 11.68 -39.93
N GLU A 99 -60.77 10.55 -40.62
CA GLU A 99 -60.12 9.30 -40.25
C GLU A 99 -58.79 9.14 -41.01
N SER A 100 -58.69 9.67 -42.24
CA SER A 100 -57.47 9.61 -43.06
C SER A 100 -57.26 10.87 -43.87
N VAL A 101 -56.05 11.42 -43.80
CA VAL A 101 -55.65 12.63 -44.51
C VAL A 101 -54.40 12.34 -45.33
N TYR A 102 -54.53 12.48 -46.64
CA TYR A 102 -53.45 12.32 -47.60
C TYR A 102 -53.19 13.68 -48.26
N CYS A 103 -52.13 14.37 -47.82
CA CYS A 103 -51.77 15.71 -48.29
C CYS A 103 -50.30 15.81 -48.75
N ARG A 104 -49.75 14.65 -49.17
CA ARG A 104 -48.39 14.53 -49.69
C ARG A 104 -48.16 15.27 -51.01
N TYR A 105 -46.90 15.50 -51.37
CA TYR A 105 -46.49 16.17 -52.61
C TYR A 105 -47.22 17.51 -52.80
N ASN A 106 -47.10 18.38 -51.81
CA ASN A 106 -47.65 19.74 -51.81
C ASN A 106 -46.54 20.74 -51.42
N LYS A 107 -46.92 22.01 -51.20
CA LYS A 107 -46.02 23.09 -50.78
C LYS A 107 -46.39 23.60 -49.38
N LEU A 108 -46.87 22.70 -48.51
CA LEU A 108 -47.41 23.09 -47.21
C LEU A 108 -46.34 23.76 -46.37
N THR A 109 -46.65 24.97 -45.90
CA THR A 109 -45.91 25.70 -44.85
C THR A 109 -46.67 25.68 -43.53
N TYR A 110 -47.96 25.31 -43.58
CA TYR A 110 -48.88 25.28 -42.45
C TYR A 110 -49.88 24.13 -42.61
N LEU A 111 -49.96 23.29 -41.59
CA LEU A 111 -50.96 22.24 -41.45
C LEU A 111 -51.61 22.33 -40.06
N ASN A 112 -52.93 22.42 -40.00
CA ASN A 112 -53.69 22.40 -38.75
C ASN A 112 -54.65 21.22 -38.72
N VAL A 113 -54.39 20.31 -37.78
CA VAL A 113 -55.17 19.09 -37.52
C VAL A 113 -55.80 19.11 -36.13
N ASN A 114 -55.88 20.28 -35.49
CA ASN A 114 -56.46 20.41 -34.16
C ASN A 114 -57.92 19.91 -34.14
N GLY A 115 -58.22 19.00 -33.21
CA GLY A 115 -59.55 18.43 -33.03
C GLY A 115 -59.85 17.23 -33.90
N LEU A 116 -58.89 16.75 -34.72
CA LEU A 116 -59.03 15.53 -35.51
C LEU A 116 -58.79 14.28 -34.65
N THR A 117 -59.62 14.08 -33.62
CA THR A 117 -59.49 12.98 -32.64
C THR A 117 -59.76 11.60 -33.23
N SER A 118 -60.47 11.52 -34.36
CA SER A 118 -60.79 10.26 -35.08
C SER A 118 -59.74 9.87 -36.14
N MET A 119 -58.73 10.72 -36.39
CA MET A 119 -57.74 10.50 -37.45
C MET A 119 -56.80 9.35 -37.10
N THR A 120 -56.78 8.31 -37.93
CA THR A 120 -55.92 7.12 -37.78
C THR A 120 -54.68 7.18 -38.66
N SER A 121 -54.72 7.94 -39.77
CA SER A 121 -53.60 8.09 -40.70
C SER A 121 -53.44 9.54 -41.17
N LEU A 122 -52.20 10.04 -41.08
CA LEU A 122 -51.78 11.31 -41.67
C LEU A 122 -50.54 11.09 -42.54
N LEU A 123 -50.71 11.22 -43.86
CA LEU A 123 -49.62 11.14 -44.84
C LEU A 123 -49.38 12.54 -45.42
N ALA A 124 -48.38 13.24 -44.88
CA ALA A 124 -48.02 14.61 -45.24
C ALA A 124 -46.61 14.71 -45.84
N ASP A 125 -46.07 13.59 -46.33
CA ASP A 125 -44.73 13.50 -46.90
C ASP A 125 -44.52 14.38 -48.15
N HIS A 126 -43.27 14.71 -48.47
CA HIS A 126 -42.89 15.59 -49.59
C HIS A 126 -43.53 16.99 -49.52
N ASN A 127 -43.58 17.56 -48.32
CA ASN A 127 -43.88 18.97 -48.08
C ASN A 127 -42.64 19.67 -47.50
N THR A 128 -41.68 20.00 -48.36
CA THR A 128 -40.31 20.40 -47.97
C THR A 128 -40.23 21.66 -47.11
N ASP A 129 -41.26 22.51 -47.15
CA ASP A 129 -41.33 23.75 -46.35
C ASP A 129 -42.19 23.59 -45.07
N LEU A 130 -42.71 22.39 -44.80
CA LEU A 130 -43.54 22.14 -43.63
C LEU A 130 -42.67 22.03 -42.38
N ALA A 131 -42.76 23.03 -41.51
CA ALA A 131 -41.95 23.13 -40.31
C ALA A 131 -42.72 22.89 -38.99
N ASP A 132 -44.06 22.83 -39.03
CA ASP A 132 -44.90 22.60 -37.85
C ASP A 132 -46.30 22.04 -38.23
N ILE A 133 -46.89 21.25 -37.33
CA ILE A 133 -48.25 20.72 -37.45
C ILE A 133 -49.05 21.13 -36.22
N THR A 134 -49.91 22.12 -36.39
CA THR A 134 -50.76 22.61 -35.29
C THR A 134 -51.77 21.54 -34.88
N GLY A 135 -51.79 21.22 -33.58
CA GLY A 135 -52.79 20.32 -33.00
C GLY A 135 -52.51 18.82 -33.16
N LEU A 136 -51.32 18.42 -33.61
CA LEU A 136 -50.96 17.00 -33.79
C LEU A 136 -51.21 16.15 -32.54
N SER A 137 -50.88 16.68 -31.34
CA SER A 137 -51.09 16.00 -30.05
C SER A 137 -52.56 15.71 -29.70
N SER A 138 -53.51 16.35 -30.38
CA SER A 138 -54.95 16.08 -30.19
C SER A 138 -55.45 14.86 -30.97
N CYS A 139 -54.66 14.32 -31.89
CA CYS A 139 -55.04 13.21 -32.77
C CYS A 139 -54.90 11.84 -32.06
N SER A 140 -55.68 11.61 -31.00
CA SER A 140 -55.53 10.45 -30.11
C SER A 140 -55.73 9.08 -30.78
N ALA A 141 -56.45 9.01 -31.91
CA ALA A 141 -56.62 7.78 -32.70
C ALA A 141 -55.48 7.51 -33.69
N LEU A 142 -54.47 8.38 -33.80
CA LEU A 142 -53.45 8.28 -34.84
C LEU A 142 -52.59 7.03 -34.66
N THR A 143 -52.51 6.22 -35.72
CA THR A 143 -51.72 4.98 -35.77
C THR A 143 -50.55 5.08 -36.75
N LEU A 144 -50.71 5.84 -37.84
CA LEU A 144 -49.72 6.00 -38.89
C LEU A 144 -49.48 7.48 -39.16
N LEU A 145 -48.22 7.91 -39.00
CA LEU A 145 -47.76 9.26 -39.27
C LEU A 145 -46.57 9.22 -40.23
N ASN A 146 -46.76 9.69 -41.46
CA ASN A 146 -45.67 9.84 -42.43
C ASN A 146 -45.41 11.31 -42.72
N LEU A 147 -44.21 11.75 -42.36
CA LEU A 147 -43.69 13.10 -42.49
C LEU A 147 -42.38 13.13 -43.30
N ALA A 148 -42.12 12.09 -44.12
CA ALA A 148 -40.91 12.03 -44.91
C ALA A 148 -40.71 13.29 -45.80
N SER A 149 -39.47 13.70 -46.02
CA SER A 149 -39.09 14.84 -46.86
C SER A 149 -39.79 16.17 -46.48
N CYS A 150 -40.03 16.39 -45.18
CA CYS A 150 -40.54 17.65 -44.64
C CYS A 150 -39.43 18.57 -44.11
N GLY A 151 -39.76 19.84 -43.91
CA GLY A 151 -38.83 20.92 -43.51
C GLY A 151 -38.64 21.12 -42.01
N PHE A 152 -38.91 20.12 -41.17
CA PHE A 152 -38.78 20.25 -39.71
C PHE A 152 -37.33 20.48 -39.29
N THR A 153 -37.09 21.41 -38.36
CA THR A 153 -35.80 21.57 -37.68
C THR A 153 -35.79 20.87 -36.33
N THR A 154 -36.94 20.87 -35.65
CA THR A 154 -37.22 20.10 -34.44
C THR A 154 -38.60 19.46 -34.56
N LEU A 155 -38.74 18.25 -34.02
CA LEU A 155 -40.02 17.56 -34.01
C LEU A 155 -40.21 16.80 -32.69
N VAL A 156 -41.37 17.01 -32.07
CA VAL A 156 -41.77 16.35 -30.82
C VAL A 156 -43.12 15.66 -31.03
N ILE A 157 -43.14 14.35 -30.87
CA ILE A 157 -44.33 13.51 -30.95
C ILE A 157 -44.56 12.88 -29.57
N GLN A 158 -45.59 13.36 -28.87
CA GLN A 158 -45.96 12.91 -27.52
C GLN A 158 -47.49 12.88 -27.41
N GLY A 159 -48.01 11.96 -26.58
CA GLY A 159 -49.45 11.88 -26.29
C GLY A 159 -50.31 11.16 -27.34
N LEU A 160 -49.74 10.56 -28.37
CA LEU A 160 -50.44 9.76 -29.39
C LEU A 160 -50.40 8.25 -29.07
N GLY A 161 -51.17 7.82 -28.06
CA GLY A 161 -51.02 6.48 -27.45
C GLY A 161 -51.17 5.29 -28.41
N ASN A 162 -51.86 5.49 -29.54
CA ASN A 162 -52.14 4.48 -30.54
C ASN A 162 -51.12 4.43 -31.69
N LEU A 163 -50.11 5.31 -31.67
CA LEU A 163 -49.15 5.43 -32.75
C LEU A 163 -48.33 4.15 -32.89
N ASN A 164 -48.38 3.54 -34.08
CA ASN A 164 -47.72 2.29 -34.41
C ASN A 164 -46.50 2.51 -35.32
N ALA A 165 -46.60 3.45 -36.25
CA ALA A 165 -45.54 3.75 -37.21
C ALA A 165 -45.35 5.26 -37.37
N VAL A 166 -44.08 5.69 -37.29
CA VAL A 166 -43.64 7.06 -37.57
C VAL A 166 -42.51 7.02 -38.59
N THR A 167 -42.71 7.72 -39.70
CA THR A 167 -41.67 7.93 -40.72
C THR A 167 -41.32 9.41 -40.82
N VAL A 168 -40.05 9.74 -40.60
CA VAL A 168 -39.47 11.08 -40.81
C VAL A 168 -38.28 11.01 -41.76
N ALA A 169 -38.24 10.02 -42.66
CA ALA A 169 -37.16 9.82 -43.62
C ALA A 169 -36.90 11.08 -44.48
N ASP A 170 -35.64 11.29 -44.88
CA ASP A 170 -35.19 12.38 -45.74
C ASP A 170 -35.55 13.80 -45.24
N CYS A 171 -35.84 13.96 -43.94
CA CYS A 171 -35.97 15.27 -43.29
C CYS A 171 -34.58 15.85 -43.01
N THR A 172 -33.88 16.28 -44.05
CA THR A 172 -32.44 16.63 -43.98
C THR A 172 -32.12 17.81 -43.05
N SER A 173 -33.12 18.63 -42.70
CA SER A 173 -32.99 19.78 -41.78
C SER A 173 -33.26 19.43 -40.30
N LEU A 174 -33.74 18.21 -40.02
CA LEU A 174 -34.19 17.80 -38.69
C LEU A 174 -33.01 17.58 -37.75
N ALA A 175 -32.75 18.54 -36.88
CA ALA A 175 -31.62 18.53 -35.95
C ALA A 175 -31.92 17.76 -34.66
N SER A 176 -33.19 17.71 -34.24
CA SER A 176 -33.63 17.08 -32.98
C SER A 176 -34.99 16.42 -33.14
N PHE A 177 -35.07 15.14 -32.82
CA PHE A 177 -36.31 14.37 -32.89
C PHE A 177 -36.60 13.65 -31.58
N THR A 178 -37.80 13.88 -31.04
CA THR A 178 -38.29 13.22 -29.82
C THR A 178 -39.63 12.54 -30.09
N CYS A 179 -39.68 11.23 -29.89
CA CYS A 179 -40.89 10.42 -29.97
C CYS A 179 -40.87 9.42 -28.80
N THR A 180 -41.35 9.84 -27.62
CA THR A 180 -41.27 9.02 -26.39
C THR A 180 -42.50 8.14 -26.20
N GLY A 181 -42.34 6.96 -25.60
CA GLY A 181 -43.44 6.03 -25.31
C GLY A 181 -44.46 6.52 -24.28
N TYR A 182 -44.19 7.63 -23.56
CA TYR A 182 -45.19 8.33 -22.75
C TYR A 182 -46.31 8.86 -23.66
N GLY A 183 -47.33 8.02 -23.82
CA GLY A 183 -48.38 8.23 -24.79
C GLY A 183 -47.99 7.86 -26.22
N ASN A 184 -47.09 6.90 -26.49
CA ASN A 184 -46.90 6.25 -27.81
C ASN A 184 -46.60 4.75 -27.63
N ALA A 185 -47.29 4.07 -26.70
CA ALA A 185 -46.90 2.75 -26.21
C ALA A 185 -46.89 1.62 -27.26
N ASN A 186 -47.52 1.85 -28.43
CA ASN A 186 -47.69 0.86 -29.49
C ASN A 186 -46.69 1.00 -30.65
N LEU A 187 -45.69 1.89 -30.53
CA LEU A 187 -44.74 2.15 -31.61
C LEU A 187 -43.87 0.91 -31.87
N THR A 188 -44.02 0.31 -33.05
CA THR A 188 -43.22 -0.84 -33.52
C THR A 188 -42.25 -0.45 -34.63
N ASN A 189 -42.55 0.63 -35.38
CA ASN A 189 -41.73 1.09 -36.49
C ASN A 189 -41.38 2.58 -36.34
N LEU A 190 -40.09 2.87 -36.30
CA LEU A 190 -39.53 4.22 -36.31
C LEU A 190 -38.51 4.32 -37.44
N GLU A 191 -38.82 5.14 -38.45
CA GLU A 191 -37.96 5.33 -39.60
C GLU A 191 -37.40 6.76 -39.66
N VAL A 192 -36.07 6.85 -39.62
CA VAL A 192 -35.30 8.11 -39.55
C VAL A 192 -34.24 8.20 -40.65
N THR A 193 -34.37 7.40 -41.70
CA THR A 193 -33.41 7.31 -42.82
C THR A 193 -33.06 8.69 -43.38
N ASN A 194 -31.78 8.96 -43.61
CA ASN A 194 -31.24 10.18 -44.23
C ASN A 194 -31.55 11.51 -43.52
N CYS A 195 -31.87 11.49 -42.22
CA CYS A 195 -31.94 12.72 -41.41
C CYS A 195 -30.52 13.22 -41.03
N THR A 196 -29.73 13.62 -42.02
CA THR A 196 -28.28 13.86 -41.87
C THR A 196 -27.90 15.00 -40.94
N ALA A 197 -28.80 15.95 -40.64
CA ALA A 197 -28.58 17.02 -39.66
C ALA A 197 -28.88 16.61 -38.20
N MET A 198 -29.43 15.42 -37.97
CA MET A 198 -29.91 15.01 -36.65
C MET A 198 -28.75 14.84 -35.67
N THR A 199 -28.77 15.62 -34.59
CA THR A 199 -27.78 15.57 -33.50
C THR A 199 -28.33 14.88 -32.25
N PHE A 200 -29.66 14.87 -32.08
CA PHE A 200 -30.34 14.23 -30.96
C PHE A 200 -31.55 13.41 -31.41
N LEU A 201 -31.54 12.13 -31.05
CA LEU A 201 -32.67 11.22 -31.21
C LEU A 201 -33.11 10.69 -29.85
N ASN A 202 -34.38 10.90 -29.51
CA ASN A 202 -34.98 10.40 -28.29
C ASN A 202 -36.24 9.58 -28.57
N CYS A 203 -36.10 8.26 -28.49
CA CYS A 203 -37.19 7.29 -28.61
C CYS A 203 -37.42 6.51 -27.31
N TYR A 204 -37.09 7.10 -26.16
CA TYR A 204 -37.24 6.49 -24.84
C TYR A 204 -38.65 5.93 -24.59
N GLY A 205 -38.73 4.74 -23.97
CA GLY A 205 -39.95 4.16 -23.43
C GLY A 205 -40.85 3.47 -24.46
N ASN A 206 -40.43 3.36 -25.72
CA ASN A 206 -41.19 2.65 -26.76
C ASN A 206 -40.93 1.14 -26.66
N LYS A 207 -41.59 0.47 -25.69
CA LYS A 207 -41.34 -0.94 -25.33
C LYS A 207 -41.50 -1.94 -26.49
N ASN A 208 -42.34 -1.63 -27.48
CA ASN A 208 -42.58 -2.47 -28.65
C ASN A 208 -41.63 -2.18 -29.83
N LEU A 209 -40.75 -1.18 -29.69
CA LEU A 209 -39.79 -0.80 -30.73
C LEU A 209 -38.60 -1.74 -30.68
N THR A 210 -38.51 -2.65 -31.65
CA THR A 210 -37.44 -3.66 -31.73
C THR A 210 -36.27 -3.25 -32.63
N ASN A 211 -36.44 -2.21 -33.46
CA ASN A 211 -35.41 -1.66 -34.33
C ASN A 211 -35.67 -0.17 -34.63
N ILE A 212 -34.61 0.58 -34.94
CA ILE A 212 -34.67 1.97 -35.44
C ILE A 212 -34.19 1.96 -36.89
N THR A 213 -35.13 2.02 -37.83
CA THR A 213 -34.82 1.97 -39.26
C THR A 213 -34.09 3.23 -39.70
N GLY A 214 -32.95 3.06 -40.36
CA GLY A 214 -32.13 4.18 -40.86
C GLY A 214 -31.17 4.79 -39.83
N LEU A 215 -31.01 4.21 -38.63
CA LEU A 215 -30.10 4.74 -37.60
C LEU A 215 -28.68 4.98 -38.12
N SER A 216 -28.12 4.06 -38.91
CA SER A 216 -26.77 4.17 -39.48
C SER A 216 -26.57 5.37 -40.42
N THR A 217 -27.66 5.96 -40.93
CA THR A 217 -27.60 7.13 -41.81
C THR A 217 -27.48 8.46 -41.07
N LEU A 218 -27.62 8.47 -39.74
CA LEU A 218 -27.60 9.67 -38.91
C LEU A 218 -26.16 10.16 -38.63
N SER A 219 -25.47 10.59 -39.69
CA SER A 219 -24.04 10.90 -39.63
C SER A 219 -23.66 12.00 -38.63
N ALA A 220 -24.57 12.91 -38.27
CA ALA A 220 -24.33 13.99 -37.31
C ALA A 220 -24.76 13.68 -35.86
N LEU A 221 -25.22 12.45 -35.58
CA LEU A 221 -25.82 12.12 -34.29
C LEU A 221 -24.78 12.18 -33.17
N LYS A 222 -25.06 13.00 -32.16
CA LYS A 222 -24.26 13.15 -30.94
C LYS A 222 -24.85 12.41 -29.76
N LYS A 223 -26.18 12.34 -29.69
CA LYS A 223 -26.89 11.75 -28.54
C LYS A 223 -28.05 10.86 -28.97
N LEU A 224 -28.02 9.61 -28.51
CA LEU A 224 -29.06 8.62 -28.72
C LEU A 224 -29.67 8.22 -27.37
N ARG A 225 -30.99 8.39 -27.23
CA ARG A 225 -31.78 7.88 -26.11
C ARG A 225 -32.81 6.88 -26.62
N CYS A 226 -32.62 5.62 -26.28
CA CYS A 226 -33.47 4.49 -26.63
C CYS A 226 -33.60 3.50 -25.47
N ASN A 227 -33.56 4.00 -24.23
CA ASN A 227 -33.83 3.17 -23.05
C ASN A 227 -35.29 2.72 -23.01
N GLU A 228 -35.54 1.59 -22.37
CA GLU A 228 -36.88 1.00 -22.22
C GLU A 228 -37.58 0.79 -23.57
N CYS A 229 -36.81 0.37 -24.56
CA CYS A 229 -37.30 -0.11 -25.84
C CYS A 229 -37.25 -1.64 -25.88
N GLY A 230 -37.77 -2.24 -26.96
CA GLY A 230 -37.72 -3.68 -27.20
C GLY A 230 -36.51 -4.11 -28.04
N LEU A 231 -35.42 -3.33 -28.08
CA LEU A 231 -34.31 -3.56 -28.99
C LEU A 231 -33.56 -4.86 -28.64
N THR A 232 -33.26 -5.68 -29.64
CA THR A 232 -32.51 -6.94 -29.47
C THR A 232 -31.04 -6.82 -29.87
N SER A 233 -30.72 -5.81 -30.69
CA SER A 233 -29.37 -5.43 -31.08
C SER A 233 -29.28 -3.94 -31.34
N LEU A 234 -28.09 -3.36 -31.18
CA LEU A 234 -27.83 -1.95 -31.48
C LEU A 234 -26.42 -1.79 -32.04
N SER A 235 -26.31 -1.13 -33.19
CA SER A 235 -25.02 -0.75 -33.76
C SER A 235 -24.91 0.76 -33.88
N VAL A 236 -23.79 1.31 -33.40
CA VAL A 236 -23.43 2.73 -33.55
C VAL A 236 -22.19 2.90 -34.44
N GLN A 237 -21.89 1.90 -35.27
CA GLN A 237 -20.67 1.86 -36.08
C GLN A 237 -20.54 3.04 -37.04
N ASP A 238 -21.64 3.49 -37.64
CA ASP A 238 -21.64 4.58 -38.62
C ASP A 238 -21.91 5.96 -37.99
N LEU A 239 -22.08 6.02 -36.66
CA LEU A 239 -22.33 7.27 -35.93
C LEU A 239 -21.01 7.91 -35.49
N TYR A 240 -20.35 8.65 -36.38
CA TYR A 240 -18.98 9.15 -36.16
C TYR A 240 -18.85 10.20 -35.05
N TYR A 241 -19.89 10.99 -34.81
CA TYR A 241 -19.90 12.06 -33.80
C TYR A 241 -20.65 11.68 -32.52
N ILE A 242 -20.97 10.40 -32.32
CA ILE A 242 -21.71 9.97 -31.13
C ILE A 242 -20.88 10.20 -29.86
N GLU A 243 -21.49 10.89 -28.90
CA GLU A 243 -20.92 11.28 -27.61
C GLU A 243 -21.63 10.55 -26.47
N GLU A 244 -22.95 10.37 -26.56
CA GLU A 244 -23.77 9.76 -25.53
C GLU A 244 -24.74 8.71 -26.09
N VAL A 245 -24.71 7.51 -25.52
CA VAL A 245 -25.64 6.41 -25.86
C VAL A 245 -26.31 5.89 -24.59
N TYR A 246 -27.63 6.04 -24.53
CA TYR A 246 -28.45 5.46 -23.46
C TYR A 246 -29.42 4.45 -24.08
N CYS A 247 -29.16 3.16 -23.84
CA CYS A 247 -29.94 2.03 -24.33
C CYS A 247 -30.21 0.99 -23.23
N SER A 248 -30.36 1.44 -21.98
CA SER A 248 -30.67 0.56 -20.86
C SER A 248 -32.09 -0.02 -20.92
N ASN A 249 -32.32 -1.13 -20.22
CA ASN A 249 -33.62 -1.81 -20.14
C ASN A 249 -34.15 -2.22 -21.54
N ASN A 250 -33.30 -2.92 -22.30
CA ASN A 250 -33.64 -3.51 -23.60
C ASN A 250 -33.38 -5.03 -23.55
N HIS A 251 -33.40 -5.70 -24.70
CA HIS A 251 -33.06 -7.11 -24.86
C HIS A 251 -31.77 -7.28 -25.66
N LEU A 252 -30.82 -6.35 -25.52
CA LEU A 252 -29.60 -6.35 -26.33
C LEU A 252 -28.74 -7.57 -26.02
N THR A 253 -28.57 -8.42 -27.03
CA THR A 253 -27.57 -9.50 -27.05
C THR A 253 -26.27 -9.06 -27.73
N SER A 254 -26.33 -7.96 -28.50
CA SER A 254 -25.20 -7.37 -29.20
C SER A 254 -25.31 -5.85 -29.20
N PHE A 255 -24.21 -5.21 -28.78
CA PHE A 255 -23.95 -3.80 -28.95
C PHE A 255 -22.63 -3.70 -29.73
N THR A 256 -22.55 -2.89 -30.79
CA THR A 256 -21.33 -2.79 -31.63
C THR A 256 -21.08 -1.38 -32.11
N GLY A 257 -19.86 -1.13 -32.61
CA GLY A 257 -19.51 0.15 -33.22
C GLY A 257 -19.22 1.29 -32.23
N TYR A 258 -19.28 1.00 -30.94
CA TYR A 258 -18.93 1.90 -29.82
C TYR A 258 -17.44 2.25 -29.74
N GLY A 259 -16.60 1.80 -30.68
CA GLY A 259 -15.16 2.03 -30.66
C GLY A 259 -14.74 3.45 -31.05
N LYS A 260 -15.42 4.47 -30.53
CA LYS A 260 -15.33 5.86 -30.98
C LYS A 260 -14.57 6.71 -29.97
N ARG A 261 -13.69 7.58 -30.47
CA ARG A 261 -12.89 8.48 -29.62
C ARG A 261 -13.74 9.51 -28.87
N ASN A 262 -14.95 9.81 -29.35
CA ASN A 262 -15.79 10.89 -28.85
C ASN A 262 -16.82 10.44 -27.80
N LEU A 263 -16.94 9.13 -27.51
CA LEU A 263 -17.92 8.65 -26.54
C LEU A 263 -17.52 9.07 -25.12
N VAL A 264 -18.44 9.77 -24.47
CA VAL A 264 -18.30 10.33 -23.12
C VAL A 264 -19.18 9.57 -22.12
N SER A 265 -20.34 9.07 -22.53
CA SER A 265 -21.26 8.34 -21.65
C SER A 265 -21.94 7.18 -22.36
N ILE A 266 -21.91 6.01 -21.73
CA ILE A 266 -22.58 4.79 -22.21
C ILE A 266 -23.38 4.18 -21.06
N ASP A 267 -24.70 4.05 -21.26
CA ASP A 267 -25.58 3.25 -20.40
C ASP A 267 -26.20 2.11 -21.21
N VAL A 268 -25.67 0.91 -21.00
CA VAL A 268 -26.15 -0.36 -21.59
C VAL A 268 -26.71 -1.28 -20.49
N SER A 269 -27.07 -0.73 -19.34
CA SER A 269 -27.51 -1.54 -18.19
C SER A 269 -28.83 -2.28 -18.44
N ASN A 270 -29.05 -3.38 -17.73
CA ASN A 270 -30.27 -4.20 -17.85
C ASN A 270 -30.49 -4.70 -19.29
N ASN A 271 -29.51 -5.46 -19.77
CA ASN A 271 -29.51 -6.09 -21.09
C ASN A 271 -28.99 -7.54 -20.98
N GLN A 272 -28.67 -8.18 -22.10
CA GLN A 272 -28.22 -9.57 -22.16
C GLN A 272 -26.83 -9.68 -22.82
N LEU A 273 -25.97 -8.66 -22.62
CA LEU A 273 -24.66 -8.61 -23.27
C LEU A 273 -23.69 -9.62 -22.65
N PRO A 274 -23.09 -10.53 -23.44
CA PRO A 274 -22.07 -11.45 -22.93
C PRO A 274 -20.67 -10.82 -22.82
N SER A 275 -20.45 -9.70 -23.52
CA SER A 275 -19.16 -9.01 -23.56
C SER A 275 -19.34 -7.54 -23.92
N LEU A 276 -18.43 -6.70 -23.45
CA LEU A 276 -18.36 -5.28 -23.80
C LEU A 276 -16.90 -4.84 -23.88
N ASN A 277 -16.47 -4.32 -25.04
CA ASN A 277 -15.08 -3.89 -25.26
C ASN A 277 -14.98 -2.36 -25.38
N VAL A 278 -14.78 -1.67 -24.25
CA VAL A 278 -14.63 -0.20 -24.25
C VAL A 278 -13.19 0.28 -24.31
N ALA A 279 -12.22 -0.60 -24.56
CA ALA A 279 -10.79 -0.28 -24.47
C ALA A 279 -10.34 0.87 -25.40
N VAL A 280 -11.09 1.20 -26.46
CA VAL A 280 -10.76 2.30 -27.37
C VAL A 280 -11.45 3.63 -27.01
N CYS A 281 -12.34 3.63 -26.02
CA CYS A 281 -13.14 4.79 -25.61
C CYS A 281 -12.37 5.66 -24.60
N ARG A 282 -11.31 6.35 -25.06
CA ARG A 282 -10.41 7.14 -24.20
C ARG A 282 -11.08 8.32 -23.48
N GLN A 283 -12.13 8.91 -24.08
CA GLN A 283 -12.87 10.05 -23.52
C GLN A 283 -14.08 9.63 -22.66
N LEU A 284 -14.27 8.32 -22.43
CA LEU A 284 -15.40 7.82 -21.67
C LEU A 284 -15.29 8.29 -20.22
N ILE A 285 -16.29 9.03 -19.74
CA ILE A 285 -16.38 9.55 -18.37
C ILE A 285 -17.27 8.65 -17.51
N GLU A 286 -18.36 8.13 -18.08
CA GLU A 286 -19.32 7.29 -17.36
C GLU A 286 -19.65 6.03 -18.17
N LEU A 287 -19.50 4.87 -17.51
CA LEU A 287 -19.89 3.58 -18.05
C LEU A 287 -20.83 2.87 -17.08
N ASN A 288 -22.07 2.65 -17.52
CA ASN A 288 -22.99 1.76 -16.86
C ASN A 288 -23.27 0.52 -17.72
N CYS A 289 -22.67 -0.60 -17.31
CA CYS A 289 -22.84 -1.92 -17.92
C CYS A 289 -23.44 -2.94 -16.94
N SER A 290 -24.08 -2.45 -15.86
CA SER A 290 -24.66 -3.30 -14.83
C SER A 290 -25.80 -4.18 -15.35
N ASN A 291 -26.06 -5.30 -14.67
CA ASN A 291 -27.15 -6.23 -15.02
C ASN A 291 -27.03 -6.74 -16.46
N ASN A 292 -25.93 -7.43 -16.75
CA ASN A 292 -25.64 -8.08 -18.03
C ASN A 292 -25.01 -9.46 -17.77
N GLN A 293 -24.42 -10.08 -18.79
CA GLN A 293 -23.77 -11.40 -18.71
C GLN A 293 -22.26 -11.29 -18.97
N ILE A 294 -21.66 -10.13 -18.70
CA ILE A 294 -20.28 -9.82 -19.07
C ILE A 294 -19.31 -10.63 -18.20
N ALA A 295 -18.47 -11.45 -18.84
CA ALA A 295 -17.42 -12.22 -18.16
C ALA A 295 -16.07 -11.48 -18.08
N THR A 296 -15.79 -10.63 -19.06
CA THR A 296 -14.55 -9.86 -19.16
C THR A 296 -14.85 -8.42 -19.55
N LEU A 297 -14.29 -7.47 -18.80
CA LEU A 297 -14.44 -6.04 -19.06
C LEU A 297 -13.07 -5.37 -19.02
N ASP A 298 -12.63 -4.87 -20.17
CA ASP A 298 -11.40 -4.07 -20.28
C ASP A 298 -11.75 -2.58 -20.34
N VAL A 299 -11.36 -1.87 -19.28
CA VAL A 299 -11.50 -0.41 -19.14
C VAL A 299 -10.13 0.27 -19.06
N GLY A 300 -9.01 -0.45 -19.18
CA GLY A 300 -7.68 0.06 -18.84
C GLY A 300 -7.19 1.24 -19.67
N SER A 301 -7.83 1.50 -20.82
CA SER A 301 -7.51 2.62 -21.72
C SER A 301 -8.56 3.75 -21.67
N CYS A 302 -9.57 3.66 -20.80
CA CYS A 302 -10.58 4.71 -20.61
C CYS A 302 -10.05 5.79 -19.65
N GLU A 303 -8.97 6.50 -20.02
CA GLU A 303 -8.23 7.43 -19.15
C GLU A 303 -9.11 8.50 -18.46
N SER A 304 -10.23 8.90 -19.08
CA SER A 304 -11.17 9.89 -18.52
C SER A 304 -12.26 9.30 -17.62
N LEU A 305 -12.26 7.99 -17.39
CA LEU A 305 -13.37 7.29 -16.72
C LEU A 305 -13.46 7.70 -15.25
N ALA A 306 -14.55 8.36 -14.89
CA ALA A 306 -14.82 8.85 -13.55
C ALA A 306 -15.76 7.94 -12.76
N LYS A 307 -16.70 7.26 -13.45
CA LYS A 307 -17.66 6.33 -12.82
C LYS A 307 -17.80 5.03 -13.60
N LEU A 308 -17.72 3.92 -12.87
CA LEU A 308 -17.91 2.58 -13.40
C LEU A 308 -18.98 1.81 -12.63
N PHE A 309 -20.08 1.47 -13.30
CA PHE A 309 -21.08 0.53 -12.82
C PHE A 309 -20.99 -0.76 -13.63
N CYS A 310 -20.49 -1.82 -12.99
CA CYS A 310 -20.33 -3.16 -13.58
C CYS A 310 -20.91 -4.27 -12.68
N ASN A 311 -21.79 -3.90 -11.74
CA ASN A 311 -22.46 -4.82 -10.84
C ASN A 311 -23.45 -5.77 -11.55
N ASN A 312 -23.75 -6.91 -10.93
CA ASN A 312 -24.64 -7.95 -11.47
C ASN A 312 -24.16 -8.42 -12.87
N ASN A 313 -22.95 -8.95 -12.92
CA ASN A 313 -22.33 -9.53 -14.12
C ASN A 313 -21.61 -10.84 -13.72
N ASN A 314 -20.84 -11.41 -14.66
CA ASN A 314 -20.06 -12.63 -14.45
C ASN A 314 -18.55 -12.36 -14.48
N LEU A 315 -18.11 -11.17 -14.06
CA LEU A 315 -16.70 -10.78 -14.15
C LEU A 315 -15.82 -11.73 -13.35
N THR A 316 -14.69 -12.15 -13.94
CA THR A 316 -13.67 -12.96 -13.25
C THR A 316 -12.57 -12.11 -12.63
N THR A 317 -12.26 -10.98 -13.27
CA THR A 317 -11.24 -10.01 -12.83
C THR A 317 -11.68 -8.59 -13.17
N LEU A 318 -11.27 -7.62 -12.36
CA LEU A 318 -11.44 -6.20 -12.64
C LEU A 318 -10.12 -5.46 -12.41
N ASN A 319 -9.60 -4.81 -13.43
CA ASN A 319 -8.39 -3.99 -13.36
C ASN A 319 -8.72 -2.55 -13.77
N THR A 320 -8.53 -1.61 -12.84
CA THR A 320 -8.75 -0.17 -13.05
C THR A 320 -7.51 0.66 -12.70
N LYS A 321 -6.33 0.04 -12.63
CA LYS A 321 -5.09 0.68 -12.15
C LYS A 321 -4.69 1.92 -12.95
N GLU A 322 -4.95 1.95 -14.25
CA GLU A 322 -4.52 3.07 -15.12
C GLU A 322 -5.55 4.23 -15.15
N LEU A 323 -6.55 4.23 -14.27
CA LEU A 323 -7.70 5.16 -14.31
C LEU A 323 -7.62 6.25 -13.23
N SER A 324 -6.83 7.30 -13.47
CA SER A 324 -6.55 8.35 -12.47
C SER A 324 -7.75 9.17 -12.03
N GLU A 325 -8.79 9.31 -12.87
CA GLU A 325 -10.00 10.09 -12.58
C GLU A 325 -11.13 9.26 -11.92
N LEU A 326 -10.94 7.95 -11.79
CA LEU A 326 -11.98 7.01 -11.35
C LEU A 326 -12.28 7.14 -9.86
N TRP A 327 -13.35 7.87 -9.52
CA TRP A 327 -13.74 8.10 -8.13
C TRP A 327 -14.80 7.12 -7.61
N TYR A 328 -15.52 6.44 -8.50
CA TYR A 328 -16.62 5.53 -8.17
C TYR A 328 -16.55 4.19 -8.91
N ILE A 329 -16.51 3.10 -8.15
CA ILE A 329 -16.61 1.73 -8.68
C ILE A 329 -17.73 0.98 -7.95
N ASN A 330 -18.72 0.51 -8.70
CA ASN A 330 -19.66 -0.50 -8.23
C ASN A 330 -19.48 -1.79 -9.04
N CYS A 331 -18.88 -2.79 -8.41
CA CYS A 331 -18.65 -4.12 -8.97
C CYS A 331 -19.33 -5.23 -8.14
N SER A 332 -20.36 -4.87 -7.37
CA SER A 332 -21.12 -5.80 -6.54
C SER A 332 -21.77 -6.93 -7.36
N ASN A 333 -22.01 -8.07 -6.72
CA ASN A 333 -22.69 -9.22 -7.29
C ASN A 333 -22.07 -9.73 -8.60
N ASN A 334 -20.76 -9.93 -8.59
CA ASN A 334 -20.01 -10.68 -9.59
C ASN A 334 -19.50 -11.97 -8.92
N PRO A 335 -20.32 -13.05 -8.86
CA PRO A 335 -20.02 -14.24 -8.05
C PRO A 335 -18.77 -15.01 -8.52
N SER A 336 -18.28 -14.75 -9.74
CA SER A 336 -17.05 -15.35 -10.28
C SER A 336 -15.80 -14.47 -10.09
N LEU A 337 -15.92 -13.28 -9.50
CA LEU A 337 -14.84 -12.30 -9.39
C LEU A 337 -13.83 -12.73 -8.35
N THR A 338 -12.61 -13.06 -8.78
CA THR A 338 -11.54 -13.52 -7.87
C THR A 338 -10.51 -12.45 -7.57
N THR A 339 -10.41 -11.40 -8.39
CA THR A 339 -9.38 -10.37 -8.25
C THR A 339 -9.88 -8.99 -8.66
N ILE A 340 -9.61 -8.00 -7.80
CA ILE A 340 -9.78 -6.57 -8.07
C ILE A 340 -8.42 -5.89 -7.90
N ASP A 341 -7.99 -5.14 -8.91
CA ASP A 341 -6.86 -4.20 -8.86
C ASP A 341 -7.39 -2.80 -9.14
N ALA A 342 -7.62 -2.02 -8.08
CA ALA A 342 -8.22 -0.70 -8.15
C ALA A 342 -7.30 0.36 -7.52
N TYR A 343 -6.63 1.12 -8.37
CA TYR A 343 -5.78 2.24 -8.00
C TYR A 343 -6.27 3.49 -8.74
N SER A 344 -6.61 4.53 -7.98
CA SER A 344 -6.91 5.86 -8.50
C SER A 344 -6.79 6.88 -7.37
N ASP A 345 -6.05 7.97 -7.61
CA ASP A 345 -5.90 9.04 -6.64
C ASP A 345 -7.25 9.70 -6.29
N ALA A 346 -8.25 9.56 -7.18
CA ALA A 346 -9.62 10.06 -7.01
C ALA A 346 -10.57 9.07 -6.32
N LEU A 347 -10.21 7.79 -6.11
CA LEU A 347 -11.13 6.76 -5.61
C LEU A 347 -11.68 7.11 -4.22
N THR A 348 -13.00 7.26 -4.14
CA THR A 348 -13.73 7.50 -2.88
C THR A 348 -14.68 6.36 -2.53
N THR A 349 -15.18 5.65 -3.54
CA THR A 349 -16.19 4.59 -3.36
C THR A 349 -15.81 3.35 -4.12
N LEU A 350 -15.68 2.23 -3.39
CA LEU A 350 -15.58 0.88 -3.95
C LEU A 350 -16.62 -0.02 -3.29
N ASN A 351 -17.56 -0.53 -4.09
CA ASN A 351 -18.56 -1.49 -3.66
C ASN A 351 -18.28 -2.88 -4.24
N VAL A 352 -18.07 -3.86 -3.34
CA VAL A 352 -17.77 -5.26 -3.64
C VAL A 352 -18.82 -6.23 -3.05
N THR A 353 -19.96 -5.73 -2.58
CA THR A 353 -21.03 -6.55 -1.97
C THR A 353 -21.37 -7.78 -2.81
N GLY A 354 -21.54 -8.93 -2.16
CA GLY A 354 -21.91 -10.20 -2.81
C GLY A 354 -20.79 -10.91 -3.58
N ASN A 355 -19.55 -10.41 -3.59
CA ASN A 355 -18.41 -11.03 -4.28
C ASN A 355 -17.72 -12.09 -3.40
N THR A 356 -18.43 -13.18 -3.08
CA THR A 356 -17.96 -14.20 -2.12
C THR A 356 -16.73 -14.99 -2.58
N ALA A 357 -16.49 -15.08 -3.89
CA ALA A 357 -15.32 -15.77 -4.48
C ALA A 357 -14.04 -14.91 -4.52
N LEU A 358 -14.08 -13.66 -4.05
CA LEU A 358 -12.99 -12.71 -4.16
C LEU A 358 -11.81 -13.12 -3.27
N LYS A 359 -10.65 -13.39 -3.90
CA LYS A 359 -9.42 -13.84 -3.24
C LYS A 359 -8.43 -12.71 -3.03
N THR A 360 -8.43 -11.71 -3.90
CA THR A 360 -7.43 -10.64 -3.90
C THR A 360 -8.08 -9.29 -4.14
N ILE A 361 -7.87 -8.38 -3.20
CA ILE A 361 -8.20 -6.95 -3.33
C ILE A 361 -6.90 -6.16 -3.22
N LYS A 362 -6.53 -5.47 -4.30
CA LYS A 362 -5.44 -4.50 -4.34
C LYS A 362 -6.05 -3.11 -4.53
N CYS A 363 -6.15 -2.36 -3.45
CA CYS A 363 -6.68 -1.01 -3.41
C CYS A 363 -5.73 -0.07 -2.66
N TYR A 364 -4.43 -0.16 -2.96
CA TYR A 364 -3.41 0.69 -2.34
C TYR A 364 -3.33 2.06 -3.03
N SER A 365 -2.82 3.06 -2.31
CA SER A 365 -2.64 4.43 -2.80
C SER A 365 -3.92 5.11 -3.26
N ASN A 366 -5.02 4.88 -2.54
CA ASN A 366 -6.28 5.58 -2.74
C ASN A 366 -6.51 6.55 -1.57
N PRO A 367 -5.92 7.76 -1.57
CA PRO A 367 -5.88 8.65 -0.41
C PRO A 367 -7.25 9.22 -0.02
N ASN A 368 -8.31 8.94 -0.78
CA ASN A 368 -9.67 9.38 -0.47
C ASN A 368 -10.62 8.22 -0.11
N LEU A 369 -10.15 6.97 -0.17
CA LEU A 369 -10.92 5.79 0.19
C LEU A 369 -10.81 5.52 1.69
N SER A 370 -11.95 5.56 2.39
CA SER A 370 -12.01 5.33 3.85
C SER A 370 -12.70 4.02 4.25
N ALA A 371 -13.40 3.37 3.32
CA ALA A 371 -14.07 2.09 3.52
C ALA A 371 -14.28 1.37 2.18
N ILE A 372 -14.46 0.06 2.22
CA ILE A 372 -14.94 -0.75 1.10
C ILE A 372 -16.31 -1.31 1.46
N THR A 373 -17.34 -0.96 0.70
CA THR A 373 -18.71 -1.45 0.95
C THR A 373 -18.79 -2.93 0.59
N GLY A 374 -19.31 -3.75 1.50
CA GLY A 374 -19.45 -5.20 1.30
C GLY A 374 -18.16 -6.01 1.52
N LEU A 375 -17.12 -5.43 2.11
CA LEU A 375 -15.84 -6.11 2.32
C LEU A 375 -16.00 -7.42 3.11
N THR A 376 -16.90 -7.46 4.10
CA THR A 376 -17.18 -8.63 4.95
C THR A 376 -17.77 -9.83 4.18
N ASP A 377 -18.36 -9.61 3.00
CA ASP A 377 -18.92 -10.67 2.15
C ASP A 377 -17.82 -11.51 1.49
N CYS A 378 -16.59 -10.97 1.39
CA CYS A 378 -15.44 -11.55 0.69
C CYS A 378 -14.76 -12.64 1.53
N THR A 379 -15.50 -13.69 1.92
CA THR A 379 -15.03 -14.76 2.83
C THR A 379 -13.89 -15.63 2.27
N ALA A 380 -13.67 -15.62 0.94
CA ALA A 380 -12.58 -16.32 0.28
C ALA A 380 -11.26 -15.51 0.22
N LEU A 381 -11.20 -14.32 0.83
CA LEU A 381 -10.08 -13.39 0.69
C LEU A 381 -8.78 -13.95 1.29
N THR A 382 -7.73 -14.03 0.48
CA THR A 382 -6.38 -14.44 0.91
C THR A 382 -5.40 -13.28 0.93
N THR A 383 -5.67 -12.20 0.20
CA THR A 383 -4.82 -11.00 0.14
C THR A 383 -5.66 -9.73 0.12
N LEU A 384 -5.43 -8.86 1.12
CA LEU A 384 -5.99 -7.52 1.22
C LEU A 384 -4.86 -6.50 1.28
N ASN A 385 -4.79 -5.60 0.29
CA ASN A 385 -3.86 -4.48 0.28
C ASN A 385 -4.62 -3.16 0.13
N ILE A 386 -4.69 -2.39 1.21
CA ILE A 386 -5.33 -1.08 1.32
C ILE A 386 -4.34 -0.04 1.87
N ASN A 387 -3.05 -0.18 1.54
CA ASN A 387 -2.02 0.75 1.97
C ASN A 387 -2.31 2.18 1.48
N ASN A 388 -1.89 3.21 2.23
CA ASN A 388 -2.01 4.62 1.84
C ASN A 388 -3.45 5.02 1.48
N CYS A 389 -4.40 4.68 2.36
CA CYS A 389 -5.81 5.05 2.25
C CYS A 389 -6.21 5.91 3.47
N LYS A 390 -7.51 6.00 3.78
CA LYS A 390 -8.06 6.76 4.93
C LYS A 390 -8.89 5.88 5.88
N PHE A 391 -8.56 4.59 6.01
CA PHE A 391 -9.32 3.70 6.88
C PHE A 391 -9.09 4.04 8.36
N SER A 392 -10.16 4.37 9.08
CA SER A 392 -10.15 4.58 10.53
C SER A 392 -10.54 3.32 11.31
N SER A 393 -11.23 2.38 10.66
CA SER A 393 -11.53 1.04 11.16
C SER A 393 -11.36 0.01 10.05
N LEU A 394 -11.10 -1.24 10.43
CA LEU A 394 -11.02 -2.36 9.51
C LEU A 394 -11.54 -3.61 10.21
N ASP A 395 -12.64 -4.16 9.71
CA ASP A 395 -13.15 -5.46 10.15
C ASP A 395 -12.59 -6.56 9.23
N VAL A 396 -11.77 -7.44 9.81
CA VAL A 396 -11.19 -8.61 9.15
C VAL A 396 -11.73 -9.93 9.69
N SER A 397 -12.76 -9.89 10.53
CA SER A 397 -13.24 -11.05 11.29
C SER A 397 -13.73 -12.21 10.41
N THR A 398 -14.20 -11.92 9.19
CA THR A 398 -14.70 -12.93 8.24
C THR A 398 -13.61 -13.52 7.33
N PHE A 399 -12.38 -12.99 7.34
CA PHE A 399 -11.30 -13.40 6.42
C PHE A 399 -10.45 -14.53 7.03
N THR A 400 -11.05 -15.69 7.29
CA THR A 400 -10.35 -16.84 7.90
C THR A 400 -9.25 -17.44 7.02
N ASN A 401 -9.30 -17.19 5.70
CA ASN A 401 -8.29 -17.62 4.72
C ASN A 401 -7.21 -16.56 4.43
N LEU A 402 -7.19 -15.45 5.17
CA LEU A 402 -6.30 -14.32 4.89
C LEU A 402 -4.83 -14.70 5.14
N ILE A 403 -4.00 -14.60 4.10
CA ILE A 403 -2.55 -14.90 4.14
C ILE A 403 -1.75 -13.60 4.25
N ASN A 404 -2.15 -12.55 3.51
CA ASN A 404 -1.45 -11.28 3.45
C ASN A 404 -2.39 -10.11 3.77
N LEU A 405 -2.08 -9.37 4.83
CA LEU A 405 -2.77 -8.13 5.18
C LEU A 405 -1.80 -6.94 5.10
N SER A 406 -2.12 -5.99 4.24
CA SER A 406 -1.39 -4.73 4.10
C SER A 406 -2.37 -3.57 4.28
N CYS A 407 -2.28 -2.89 5.43
CA CYS A 407 -3.04 -1.71 5.81
C CYS A 407 -2.14 -0.57 6.31
N TYR A 408 -0.90 -0.51 5.82
CA TYR A 408 0.08 0.51 6.16
C TYR A 408 -0.38 1.92 5.77
N ASN A 409 -0.07 2.92 6.60
CA ASN A 409 -0.41 4.32 6.37
C ASN A 409 -1.92 4.53 6.21
N ASN A 410 -2.63 4.26 7.30
CA ASN A 410 -4.07 4.50 7.48
C ASN A 410 -4.29 5.19 8.85
N GLN A 411 -5.52 5.22 9.34
CA GLN A 411 -5.91 5.88 10.59
C GLN A 411 -6.47 4.90 11.62
N LEU A 412 -6.10 3.61 11.52
CA LEU A 412 -6.63 2.55 12.39
C LEU A 412 -6.21 2.76 13.84
N THR A 413 -7.17 2.73 14.76
CA THR A 413 -6.93 2.81 16.22
C THR A 413 -6.91 1.44 16.87
N THR A 414 -7.61 0.46 16.28
CA THR A 414 -7.61 -0.95 16.67
C THR A 414 -7.48 -1.83 15.44
N LEU A 415 -6.97 -3.05 15.64
CA LEU A 415 -6.93 -4.10 14.63
C LEU A 415 -7.05 -5.45 15.33
N ASP A 416 -8.24 -6.04 15.28
CA ASP A 416 -8.49 -7.38 15.81
C ASP A 416 -8.16 -8.41 14.73
N LEU A 417 -7.18 -9.26 15.01
CA LEU A 417 -6.74 -10.32 14.11
C LEU A 417 -7.26 -11.69 14.53
N SER A 418 -8.03 -11.82 15.61
CA SER A 418 -8.37 -13.08 16.31
C SER A 418 -8.83 -14.25 15.43
N ASN A 419 -9.50 -13.97 14.30
CA ASN A 419 -10.04 -14.97 13.38
C ASN A 419 -9.15 -15.26 12.15
N ASN A 420 -8.03 -14.55 11.98
CA ASN A 420 -7.16 -14.66 10.79
C ASN A 420 -6.00 -15.64 11.03
N SER A 421 -6.32 -16.91 11.31
CA SER A 421 -5.32 -17.94 11.66
C SER A 421 -4.36 -18.33 10.53
N ALA A 422 -4.74 -18.08 9.27
CA ALA A 422 -3.91 -18.34 8.09
C ALA A 422 -2.86 -17.23 7.79
N LEU A 423 -2.83 -16.16 8.57
CA LEU A 423 -2.05 -14.96 8.27
C LEU A 423 -0.53 -15.21 8.36
N GLN A 424 0.18 -14.91 7.28
CA GLN A 424 1.64 -15.10 7.17
C GLN A 424 2.41 -13.78 7.19
N THR A 425 1.82 -12.72 6.62
CA THR A 425 2.42 -11.39 6.54
C THR A 425 1.44 -10.31 6.98
N LEU A 426 1.87 -9.50 7.94
CA LEU A 426 1.14 -8.33 8.42
C LEU A 426 1.96 -7.05 8.22
N SER A 427 1.39 -6.08 7.51
CA SER A 427 1.89 -4.72 7.39
C SER A 427 0.83 -3.73 7.86
N CYS A 428 0.97 -3.23 9.08
CA CYS A 428 0.03 -2.31 9.73
C CYS A 428 0.69 -1.04 10.29
N GLY A 429 1.94 -0.75 9.89
CA GLY A 429 2.66 0.46 10.32
C GLY A 429 2.01 1.77 9.85
N LYS A 430 2.42 2.91 10.42
CA LYS A 430 1.80 4.24 10.18
C LYS A 430 0.29 4.23 10.39
N ASN A 431 -0.14 3.69 11.52
CA ASN A 431 -1.52 3.77 12.02
C ASN A 431 -1.52 4.41 13.41
N GLN A 432 -2.67 4.49 14.07
CA GLN A 432 -2.84 5.03 15.42
C GLN A 432 -3.05 3.90 16.46
N LEU A 433 -2.53 2.71 16.18
CA LEU A 433 -2.64 1.54 17.05
C LEU A 433 -1.84 1.76 18.35
N THR A 434 -2.51 1.62 19.50
CA THR A 434 -1.87 1.68 20.84
C THR A 434 -1.51 0.30 21.38
N GLN A 435 -2.20 -0.73 20.89
CA GLN A 435 -1.97 -2.14 21.20
C GLN A 435 -2.06 -2.95 19.92
N LEU A 436 -1.26 -4.01 19.84
CA LEU A 436 -1.35 -4.98 18.75
C LEU A 436 -1.11 -6.37 19.35
N ASN A 437 -2.10 -7.23 19.17
CA ASN A 437 -2.01 -8.64 19.51
C ASN A 437 -1.89 -9.44 18.21
N VAL A 438 -0.76 -10.11 18.02
CA VAL A 438 -0.51 -11.01 16.88
C VAL A 438 -0.54 -12.49 17.28
N SER A 439 -0.97 -12.78 18.51
CA SER A 439 -1.12 -14.12 19.06
C SER A 439 -2.52 -14.68 18.78
N ASN A 440 -2.75 -15.18 17.57
CA ASN A 440 -3.97 -15.94 17.30
C ASN A 440 -3.88 -17.33 17.94
N HIS A 441 -4.44 -17.47 19.15
CA HIS A 441 -5.58 -18.35 19.51
C HIS A 441 -5.68 -18.51 21.04
N SER A 442 -6.83 -18.17 21.63
CA SER A 442 -7.21 -18.68 22.96
C SER A 442 -8.71 -18.90 23.09
N SER A 443 -9.18 -20.13 22.82
CA SER A 443 -10.45 -20.64 23.38
C SER A 443 -10.50 -22.16 23.55
N LEU A 444 -9.36 -22.85 23.75
CA LEU A 444 -9.36 -24.29 24.09
C LEU A 444 -8.47 -24.56 25.30
N LYS A 445 -9.11 -24.53 26.49
CA LYS A 445 -8.61 -25.10 27.75
C LYS A 445 -8.64 -26.64 27.71
N THR A 446 -8.21 -27.29 26.63
CA THR A 446 -7.94 -28.74 26.62
C THR A 446 -7.15 -29.09 25.36
N LEU A 447 -5.87 -29.41 25.54
CA LEU A 447 -5.06 -30.29 24.71
C LEU A 447 -5.37 -30.35 23.19
N SER A 448 -5.32 -29.22 22.48
CA SER A 448 -4.95 -29.13 21.06
C SER A 448 -4.73 -27.65 20.73
N VAL A 449 -3.48 -27.20 20.88
CA VAL A 449 -3.06 -25.83 20.61
C VAL A 449 -3.02 -25.67 19.09
N SER A 450 -3.96 -24.92 18.51
CA SER A 450 -3.72 -24.37 17.17
C SER A 450 -2.78 -23.19 17.36
N TYR A 451 -1.53 -23.35 16.94
CA TYR A 451 -0.48 -22.35 17.02
C TYR A 451 -0.57 -21.39 15.81
N SER A 452 -0.10 -20.13 15.94
CA SER A 452 0.19 -19.30 14.76
C SER A 452 1.51 -19.77 14.14
N ASP A 453 1.52 -20.98 13.57
CA ASP A 453 2.70 -21.61 12.95
C ASP A 453 3.07 -21.02 11.57
N LEU A 454 2.38 -19.96 11.15
CA LEU A 454 2.49 -19.41 9.80
C LEU A 454 2.97 -17.95 9.76
N LEU A 455 2.82 -17.19 10.85
CA LEU A 455 3.18 -15.77 10.87
C LEU A 455 4.70 -15.58 10.93
N THR A 456 5.30 -15.22 9.79
CA THR A 456 6.77 -15.10 9.67
C THR A 456 7.27 -13.65 9.75
N LYS A 457 6.43 -12.66 9.40
CA LYS A 457 6.84 -11.25 9.30
C LYS A 457 5.78 -10.27 9.81
N VAL A 458 6.20 -9.35 10.68
CA VAL A 458 5.37 -8.27 11.21
C VAL A 458 6.04 -6.91 11.00
N TYR A 459 5.31 -6.00 10.35
CA TYR A 459 5.72 -4.61 10.13
C TYR A 459 4.72 -3.64 10.78
N CYS A 460 5.07 -3.11 11.95
CA CYS A 460 4.24 -2.22 12.77
C CYS A 460 4.98 -0.93 13.18
N ASN A 461 5.85 -0.42 12.30
CA ASN A 461 6.60 0.82 12.54
C ASN A 461 5.69 2.05 12.57
N TYR A 462 6.05 3.10 13.32
CA TYR A 462 5.33 4.39 13.37
C TYR A 462 3.85 4.25 13.73
N CYS A 463 3.52 3.32 14.62
CA CYS A 463 2.21 3.28 15.27
C CYS A 463 2.26 4.12 16.55
N GLN A 464 1.62 3.68 17.62
CA GLN A 464 1.71 4.26 18.96
C GLN A 464 1.77 3.15 20.03
N LEU A 465 2.36 1.99 19.67
CA LEU A 465 2.27 0.79 20.48
C LEU A 465 2.94 0.98 21.83
N THR A 466 2.18 0.84 22.91
CA THR A 466 2.73 0.74 24.28
C THR A 466 2.96 -0.71 24.68
N THR A 467 2.22 -1.62 24.06
CA THR A 467 2.32 -3.07 24.22
C THR A 467 2.32 -3.75 22.85
N LEU A 468 3.16 -4.78 22.73
CA LEU A 468 3.18 -5.69 21.59
C LEU A 468 3.18 -7.10 22.15
N GLU A 469 2.06 -7.78 22.00
CA GLU A 469 1.91 -9.16 22.42
C GLU A 469 2.13 -10.09 21.23
N ALA A 470 3.24 -10.82 21.27
CA ALA A 470 3.53 -11.93 20.37
C ALA A 470 3.71 -13.28 21.09
N PRO A 471 2.94 -13.61 22.15
CA PRO A 471 3.02 -14.95 22.71
C PRO A 471 2.60 -15.97 21.64
N PHE A 472 3.38 -17.03 21.48
CA PHE A 472 3.12 -18.17 20.60
C PHE A 472 3.19 -17.93 19.07
N CYS A 473 4.26 -17.28 18.58
CA CYS A 473 4.62 -17.19 17.15
C CYS A 473 5.99 -17.87 16.89
N PRO A 474 6.07 -19.21 16.80
CA PRO A 474 7.34 -19.94 16.80
C PRO A 474 8.19 -19.74 15.54
N VAL A 475 7.54 -19.45 14.41
CA VAL A 475 8.18 -19.25 13.09
C VAL A 475 8.43 -17.78 12.73
N LEU A 476 8.17 -16.84 13.65
CA LEU A 476 8.38 -15.42 13.39
C LEU A 476 9.87 -15.14 13.16
N THR A 477 10.25 -14.74 11.94
CA THR A 477 11.64 -14.45 11.58
C THR A 477 11.97 -12.95 11.60
N THR A 478 10.95 -12.09 11.43
CA THR A 478 11.16 -10.64 11.25
C THR A 478 10.14 -9.82 12.02
N LEU A 479 10.64 -8.95 12.90
CA LEU A 479 9.83 -7.99 13.65
C LEU A 479 10.35 -6.55 13.48
N MET A 480 9.58 -5.74 12.77
CA MET A 480 9.88 -4.33 12.52
C MET A 480 8.89 -3.44 13.29
N ALA A 481 9.31 -2.92 14.45
CA ALA A 481 8.47 -2.17 15.38
C ALA A 481 9.11 -0.84 15.82
N SER A 482 9.79 -0.16 14.90
CA SER A 482 10.42 1.14 15.14
C SER A 482 9.42 2.29 15.34
N TYR A 483 9.83 3.35 16.05
CA TYR A 483 9.05 4.54 16.34
C TYR A 483 7.69 4.22 17.00
N ASN A 484 7.73 3.44 18.08
CA ASN A 484 6.59 3.13 18.94
C ASN A 484 6.84 3.66 20.37
N GLN A 485 5.99 3.29 21.33
CA GLN A 485 6.12 3.64 22.75
C GLN A 485 6.41 2.39 23.62
N LEU A 486 7.05 1.36 23.05
CA LEU A 486 7.30 0.10 23.74
C LEU A 486 8.33 0.30 24.86
N ALA A 487 7.98 -0.11 26.08
CA ALA A 487 8.89 -0.15 27.22
C ALA A 487 9.38 -1.57 27.55
N SER A 488 8.64 -2.59 27.08
CA SER A 488 8.98 -4.01 27.22
C SER A 488 8.35 -4.80 26.06
N VAL A 489 8.86 -6.01 25.82
CA VAL A 489 8.31 -6.94 24.83
C VAL A 489 8.58 -8.37 25.30
N ASN A 490 7.60 -9.26 25.16
CA ASN A 490 7.80 -10.69 25.41
C ASN A 490 7.95 -11.42 24.08
N LEU A 491 9.13 -12.01 23.86
CA LEU A 491 9.48 -12.73 22.64
C LEU A 491 9.76 -14.23 22.90
N ASN A 492 9.51 -14.74 24.12
CA ASN A 492 9.95 -16.08 24.54
C ASN A 492 9.42 -17.20 23.63
N SER A 493 8.22 -17.01 23.09
CA SER A 493 7.58 -17.97 22.18
C SER A 493 7.90 -17.72 20.70
N SER A 494 8.92 -16.91 20.40
CA SER A 494 9.40 -16.62 19.04
C SER A 494 10.91 -16.88 18.92
N PRO A 495 11.34 -18.16 18.99
CA PRO A 495 12.75 -18.53 18.95
C PRO A 495 13.39 -18.34 17.57
N ALA A 496 12.62 -18.35 16.47
CA ALA A 496 13.12 -18.24 15.10
C ALA A 496 13.44 -16.80 14.64
N ILE A 497 13.32 -15.79 15.52
CA ILE A 497 13.53 -14.39 15.12
C ILE A 497 14.97 -14.17 14.68
N GLU A 498 15.14 -13.76 13.43
CA GLU A 498 16.44 -13.42 12.83
C GLU A 498 16.70 -11.91 12.82
N SER A 499 15.66 -11.09 12.74
CA SER A 499 15.78 -9.63 12.59
C SER A 499 14.78 -8.87 13.46
N ILE A 500 15.31 -7.96 14.28
CA ILE A 500 14.53 -7.05 15.15
C ILE A 500 14.93 -5.61 14.86
N ASN A 501 13.93 -4.75 14.64
CA ASN A 501 14.10 -3.31 14.64
C ASN A 501 13.20 -2.65 15.69
N PHE A 502 13.80 -2.18 16.78
CA PHE A 502 13.17 -1.44 17.87
C PHE A 502 13.63 0.00 17.95
N TYR A 503 14.11 0.57 16.83
CA TYR A 503 14.57 1.95 16.79
C TYR A 503 13.53 2.93 17.38
N GLY A 504 13.95 3.87 18.23
CA GLY A 504 13.09 4.97 18.69
C GLY A 504 11.92 4.56 19.57
N ASN A 505 12.13 3.61 20.49
CA ASN A 505 11.15 3.16 21.49
C ASN A 505 11.47 3.73 22.89
N LYS A 506 10.88 3.16 23.94
CA LYS A 506 10.98 3.58 25.35
C LYS A 506 11.57 2.49 26.25
N PHE A 507 12.32 1.54 25.70
CA PHE A 507 12.94 0.47 26.49
C PHE A 507 13.90 1.05 27.54
N THR A 508 13.84 0.53 28.77
CA THR A 508 14.77 0.88 29.86
C THR A 508 15.78 -0.23 30.12
N SER A 509 15.39 -1.48 29.86
CA SER A 509 16.22 -2.67 29.88
C SER A 509 15.64 -3.69 28.89
N LEU A 510 16.50 -4.44 28.22
CA LEU A 510 16.05 -5.51 27.33
C LEU A 510 17.01 -6.70 27.39
N ASP A 511 16.45 -7.90 27.58
CA ASP A 511 17.16 -9.17 27.53
C ASP A 511 16.71 -9.99 26.32
N LEU A 512 17.64 -10.13 25.36
CA LEU A 512 17.53 -10.93 24.14
C LEU A 512 18.55 -12.07 24.14
N SER A 513 19.15 -12.38 25.30
CA SER A 513 20.19 -13.41 25.38
C SER A 513 19.66 -14.81 24.99
N GLY A 514 20.54 -15.63 24.43
CA GLY A 514 20.21 -17.00 24.02
C GLY A 514 19.38 -17.12 22.74
N ARG A 515 19.10 -16.02 22.04
CA ARG A 515 18.37 -16.03 20.76
C ARG A 515 19.30 -16.44 19.63
N SER A 516 19.55 -17.74 19.52
CA SER A 516 20.50 -18.33 18.57
C SER A 516 20.19 -18.02 17.10
N ALA A 517 18.94 -17.71 16.72
CA ALA A 517 18.59 -17.31 15.36
C ALA A 517 18.84 -15.81 15.06
N LEU A 518 18.97 -14.96 16.09
CA LEU A 518 19.01 -13.50 15.95
C LEU A 518 20.34 -13.05 15.31
N LYS A 519 20.24 -12.44 14.12
CA LYS A 519 21.37 -11.95 13.32
C LYS A 519 21.44 -10.42 13.29
N ASN A 520 20.28 -9.75 13.17
CA ASN A 520 20.20 -8.30 13.00
C ASN A 520 19.40 -7.66 14.14
N LEU A 521 20.04 -6.78 14.90
CA LEU A 521 19.42 -6.06 16.01
C LEU A 521 19.66 -4.55 15.89
N ASN A 522 18.58 -3.79 15.72
CA ASN A 522 18.60 -2.34 15.79
C ASN A 522 17.85 -1.84 17.04
N MET A 523 18.61 -1.31 17.99
CA MET A 523 18.13 -0.72 19.25
C MET A 523 18.29 0.80 19.31
N ALA A 524 18.79 1.45 18.25
CA ALA A 524 19.10 2.87 18.27
C ALA A 524 17.90 3.78 18.65
N GLY A 525 18.17 4.93 19.25
CA GLY A 525 17.16 5.93 19.62
C GLY A 525 16.31 5.55 20.84
N ASN A 526 16.66 4.50 21.57
CA ASN A 526 16.07 4.17 22.87
C ASN A 526 16.80 4.98 23.96
N THR A 527 16.53 6.28 24.02
CA THR A 527 17.23 7.25 24.89
C THR A 527 17.13 6.98 26.40
N GLN A 528 16.29 6.02 26.81
CA GLN A 528 16.08 5.60 28.19
C GLN A 528 16.71 4.23 28.51
N LEU A 529 17.27 3.54 27.52
CA LEU A 529 17.86 2.21 27.67
C LEU A 529 19.12 2.30 28.55
N THR A 530 19.17 1.47 29.59
CA THR A 530 20.29 1.40 30.54
C THR A 530 21.04 0.07 30.44
N THR A 531 20.33 -1.01 30.11
CA THR A 531 20.91 -2.36 30.01
C THR A 531 20.43 -3.06 28.74
N LEU A 532 21.37 -3.60 27.97
CA LEU A 532 21.08 -4.48 26.83
C LEU A 532 21.88 -5.78 26.97
N LYS A 533 21.15 -6.90 26.98
CA LYS A 533 21.74 -8.24 26.93
C LYS A 533 21.36 -8.89 25.61
N CYS A 534 22.35 -9.23 24.80
CA CYS A 534 22.18 -9.87 23.49
C CYS A 534 23.29 -10.90 23.22
N TYR A 535 23.80 -11.51 24.29
CA TYR A 535 24.81 -12.55 24.26
C TYR A 535 24.24 -13.93 23.92
N ASN A 536 25.09 -14.87 23.48
CA ASN A 536 24.68 -16.21 23.01
C ASN A 536 23.65 -16.15 21.87
N CYS A 537 23.83 -15.22 20.93
CA CYS A 537 23.01 -15.07 19.73
C CYS A 537 23.85 -15.42 18.48
N SER A 538 23.37 -15.06 17.29
CA SER A 538 24.13 -15.17 16.03
C SER A 538 24.32 -13.81 15.37
N LEU A 539 24.49 -12.75 16.17
CA LEU A 539 24.51 -11.37 15.67
C LEU A 539 25.62 -11.18 14.64
N THR A 540 25.24 -10.62 13.50
CA THR A 540 26.13 -10.05 12.47
C THR A 540 26.08 -8.52 12.50
N TYR A 541 24.99 -7.95 13.04
CA TYR A 541 24.74 -6.52 13.07
C TYR A 541 24.08 -6.10 14.39
N LEU A 542 24.69 -5.12 15.05
CA LEU A 542 24.18 -4.44 16.24
C LEU A 542 24.30 -2.92 16.06
N GLN A 543 23.18 -2.21 16.22
CA GLN A 543 23.10 -0.75 16.14
C GLN A 543 22.42 -0.18 17.38
N MET A 544 23.05 0.82 18.01
CA MET A 544 22.64 1.42 19.29
C MET A 544 22.85 2.95 19.34
N ASP A 545 22.97 3.59 18.18
CA ASP A 545 23.11 5.05 18.09
C ASP A 545 21.99 5.79 18.84
N GLY A 546 22.33 6.84 19.60
CA GLY A 546 21.36 7.62 20.37
C GLY A 546 20.92 7.00 21.72
N ASP A 547 21.41 5.81 22.09
CA ASP A 547 21.12 5.14 23.38
C ASP A 547 21.97 5.73 24.52
N THR A 548 21.87 7.04 24.73
CA THR A 548 22.79 7.85 25.57
C THR A 548 22.82 7.50 27.05
N LYS A 549 21.88 6.70 27.56
CA LYS A 549 21.83 6.22 28.95
C LYS A 549 22.32 4.78 29.14
N LEU A 550 22.75 4.11 28.07
CA LEU A 550 23.17 2.71 28.13
C LEU A 550 24.42 2.60 29.00
N SER A 551 24.29 1.97 30.18
CA SER A 551 25.37 1.79 31.15
C SER A 551 25.95 0.38 31.12
N ARG A 552 25.19 -0.61 30.65
CA ARG A 552 25.62 -2.02 30.59
C ARG A 552 25.27 -2.66 29.25
N LEU A 553 26.29 -3.13 28.55
CA LEU A 553 26.14 -3.91 27.32
C LEU A 553 26.81 -5.29 27.46
N GLU A 554 26.03 -6.34 27.26
CA GLU A 554 26.49 -7.73 27.19
C GLU A 554 26.15 -8.31 25.81
N CYS A 555 27.12 -8.36 24.91
CA CYS A 555 26.97 -8.88 23.55
C CYS A 555 27.94 -10.02 23.23
N TYR A 556 28.44 -10.70 24.26
CA TYR A 556 29.41 -11.78 24.14
C TYR A 556 28.88 -13.04 23.44
N ASN A 557 29.80 -13.90 23.00
CA ASN A 557 29.50 -15.16 22.28
C ASN A 557 28.60 -14.92 21.05
N ASN A 558 28.98 -13.92 20.25
CA ASN A 558 28.43 -13.63 18.93
C ASN A 558 29.58 -13.67 17.90
N PRO A 559 30.00 -14.85 17.43
CA PRO A 559 31.24 -15.00 16.65
C PRO A 559 31.21 -14.29 15.28
N ASN A 560 30.04 -13.87 14.80
CA ASN A 560 29.88 -13.13 13.55
C ASN A 560 29.77 -11.61 13.76
N LEU A 561 29.74 -11.12 15.00
CA LEU A 561 29.63 -9.70 15.32
C LEU A 561 31.04 -9.10 15.38
N THR A 562 31.60 -8.70 14.24
CA THR A 562 32.99 -8.21 14.20
C THR A 562 33.14 -6.71 14.50
N THR A 563 32.03 -5.98 14.66
CA THR A 563 31.99 -4.55 14.98
C THR A 563 30.69 -4.19 15.68
N ILE A 564 30.68 -3.06 16.41
CA ILE A 564 29.47 -2.44 16.94
C ILE A 564 29.36 -1.07 16.28
N THR A 565 28.31 -0.88 15.48
CA THR A 565 28.11 0.40 14.79
C THR A 565 27.83 1.50 15.83
N ASN A 566 28.53 2.63 15.72
CA ASN A 566 28.37 3.81 16.57
C ASN A 566 28.58 3.59 18.08
N LEU A 567 29.41 2.62 18.50
CA LEU A 567 29.73 2.42 19.93
C LEU A 567 30.18 3.71 20.65
N ALA A 568 30.88 4.60 19.93
CA ALA A 568 31.35 5.88 20.43
C ALA A 568 30.24 6.78 21.03
N THR A 569 28.99 6.60 20.63
CA THR A 569 27.86 7.41 21.14
C THR A 569 27.35 6.93 22.49
N CYS A 570 27.68 5.70 22.91
CA CYS A 570 27.25 5.08 24.16
C CYS A 570 28.11 5.52 25.36
N THR A 571 28.34 6.83 25.53
CA THR A 571 29.28 7.41 26.52
C THR A 571 28.91 7.17 27.99
N ALA A 572 27.70 6.67 28.26
CA ALA A 572 27.25 6.28 29.60
C ALA A 572 27.71 4.88 30.04
N LEU A 573 28.33 4.09 29.15
CA LEU A 573 28.75 2.72 29.45
C LEU A 573 29.72 2.68 30.62
N THR A 574 29.36 1.90 31.65
CA THR A 574 30.22 1.53 32.78
C THR A 574 30.67 0.07 32.68
N TYR A 575 29.95 -0.76 31.93
CA TYR A 575 30.24 -2.17 31.74
C TYR A 575 30.05 -2.57 30.28
N LEU A 576 31.10 -3.15 29.68
CA LEU A 576 31.10 -3.65 28.31
C LEU A 576 31.69 -5.08 28.27
N ASP A 577 30.89 -6.05 27.82
CA ASP A 577 31.32 -7.43 27.59
C ASP A 577 31.02 -7.89 26.16
N PHE A 578 32.08 -8.09 25.38
CA PHE A 578 32.05 -8.64 24.02
C PHE A 578 33.05 -9.79 23.84
N ARG A 579 33.31 -10.59 24.89
CA ARG A 579 34.14 -11.78 24.75
C ARG A 579 33.60 -12.72 23.65
N GLN A 580 34.47 -13.46 22.97
CA GLN A 580 34.06 -14.47 21.98
C GLN A 580 33.27 -13.90 20.78
N CYS A 581 33.61 -12.71 20.29
CA CYS A 581 32.94 -12.06 19.15
C CYS A 581 33.83 -11.83 17.90
N ASN A 582 35.06 -12.35 17.88
CA ASN A 582 36.02 -12.21 16.78
C ASN A 582 36.41 -10.76 16.40
N PHE A 583 36.33 -9.80 17.33
CA PHE A 583 36.75 -8.41 17.07
C PHE A 583 38.26 -8.33 16.80
N SER A 584 38.65 -7.69 15.69
CA SER A 584 40.07 -7.41 15.38
C SER A 584 40.55 -6.05 15.88
N THR A 585 39.62 -5.11 16.09
CA THR A 585 39.89 -3.78 16.62
C THR A 585 38.65 -3.28 17.37
N ILE A 586 38.87 -2.34 18.30
CA ILE A 586 37.80 -1.66 19.02
C ILE A 586 38.31 -0.29 19.46
N ASP A 587 37.46 0.73 19.33
CA ASP A 587 37.71 2.05 19.92
C ASP A 587 36.82 2.23 21.15
N VAL A 588 37.45 2.22 22.32
CA VAL A 588 36.80 2.46 23.62
C VAL A 588 37.15 3.83 24.19
N SER A 589 37.94 4.64 23.48
CA SER A 589 38.37 5.96 23.96
C SER A 589 37.20 6.92 24.29
N PRO A 590 36.03 6.88 23.60
CA PRO A 590 34.89 7.72 23.96
C PRO A 590 34.17 7.28 25.25
N LEU A 591 34.41 6.06 25.72
CA LEU A 591 33.70 5.44 26.86
C LEU A 591 34.34 5.82 28.20
N THR A 592 34.46 7.11 28.48
CA THR A 592 35.20 7.64 29.65
C THR A 592 34.63 7.22 31.01
N LYS A 593 33.39 6.73 31.06
CA LYS A 593 32.74 6.18 32.27
C LYS A 593 32.96 4.68 32.49
N LEU A 594 33.68 4.01 31.59
CA LEU A 594 33.86 2.57 31.61
C LEU A 594 34.63 2.13 32.87
N GLN A 595 34.06 1.20 33.63
CA GLN A 595 34.62 0.63 34.86
C GLN A 595 35.03 -0.83 34.68
N THR A 596 34.38 -1.55 33.78
CA THR A 596 34.68 -2.95 33.47
C THR A 596 34.66 -3.17 31.96
N LEU A 597 35.77 -3.70 31.44
CA LEU A 597 35.94 -4.10 30.05
C LEU A 597 36.30 -5.58 29.98
N ILE A 598 35.42 -6.38 29.38
CA ILE A 598 35.62 -7.82 29.14
C ILE A 598 35.65 -8.06 27.63
N CYS A 599 36.83 -8.39 27.13
CA CYS A 599 37.10 -8.56 25.70
C CYS A 599 37.98 -9.77 25.39
N TYR A 600 38.08 -10.74 26.31
CA TYR A 600 38.90 -11.93 26.11
C TYR A 600 38.34 -12.85 25.00
N THR A 601 39.21 -13.66 24.39
CA THR A 601 38.87 -14.53 23.24
C THR A 601 38.31 -13.71 22.07
N ASN A 602 39.12 -12.78 21.57
CA ASN A 602 38.86 -12.02 20.35
C ASN A 602 40.14 -12.06 19.46
N LYS A 603 40.23 -11.18 18.47
CA LYS A 603 41.37 -11.06 17.54
C LYS A 603 42.05 -9.69 17.65
N LEU A 604 41.92 -9.01 18.78
CA LEU A 604 42.44 -7.66 18.97
C LEU A 604 43.97 -7.66 18.88
N THR A 605 44.54 -6.79 18.05
CA THR A 605 46.01 -6.64 17.92
C THR A 605 46.58 -5.50 18.76
N THR A 606 45.74 -4.51 19.07
CA THR A 606 46.06 -3.37 19.94
C THR A 606 44.84 -3.05 20.79
N LEU A 607 45.07 -2.46 21.96
CA LEU A 607 44.00 -1.98 22.83
C LEU A 607 44.45 -0.69 23.52
N ASN A 608 43.70 0.39 23.30
CA ASN A 608 43.95 1.68 23.95
C ASN A 608 42.86 1.94 25.00
N VAL A 609 43.26 2.00 26.27
CA VAL A 609 42.38 2.30 27.41
C VAL A 609 42.78 3.58 28.15
N ALA A 610 43.63 4.41 27.55
CA ALA A 610 44.17 5.63 28.18
C ALA A 610 43.09 6.62 28.60
N SER A 611 42.00 6.71 27.83
CA SER A 611 40.87 7.61 28.12
C SER A 611 39.87 7.03 29.12
N ASN A 612 39.94 5.74 29.46
CA ASN A 612 39.02 5.06 30.37
C ASN A 612 39.55 5.16 31.82
N THR A 613 39.69 6.38 32.33
CA THR A 613 40.35 6.67 33.62
C THR A 613 39.61 6.13 34.84
N LEU A 614 38.37 5.66 34.68
CA LEU A 614 37.56 5.01 35.72
C LEU A 614 37.59 3.47 35.65
N LEU A 615 38.38 2.89 34.74
CA LEU A 615 38.44 1.44 34.50
C LEU A 615 39.08 0.72 35.68
N LYS A 616 38.31 -0.13 36.38
CA LYS A 616 38.77 -0.94 37.52
C LYS A 616 39.19 -2.35 37.12
N THR A 617 38.53 -2.92 36.10
CA THR A 617 38.77 -4.29 35.66
C THR A 617 38.91 -4.35 34.15
N LEU A 618 40.05 -4.89 33.70
CA LEU A 618 40.32 -5.20 32.31
C LEU A 618 40.58 -6.70 32.14
N SER A 619 39.74 -7.37 31.37
CA SER A 619 39.94 -8.76 30.96
C SER A 619 40.09 -8.84 29.44
N CYS A 620 41.34 -8.98 28.98
CA CYS A 620 41.73 -8.93 27.58
C CYS A 620 42.57 -10.14 27.13
N GLY A 621 42.54 -11.25 27.88
CA GLY A 621 43.28 -12.46 27.54
C GLY A 621 42.83 -13.14 26.23
N SER A 622 43.62 -14.08 25.71
CA SER A 622 43.34 -14.83 24.47
C SER A 622 42.99 -13.91 23.29
N ASN A 623 43.83 -12.90 23.06
CA ASN A 623 43.77 -12.00 21.91
C ASN A 623 45.11 -12.08 21.13
N LEU A 624 45.34 -11.14 20.22
CA LEU A 624 46.59 -10.99 19.47
C LEU A 624 47.34 -9.72 19.90
N LEU A 625 47.12 -9.24 21.14
CA LEU A 625 47.64 -7.96 21.61
C LEU A 625 49.16 -8.00 21.70
N ASN A 626 49.82 -7.04 21.06
CA ASN A 626 51.26 -6.82 21.22
C ASN A 626 51.57 -5.72 22.24
N ASP A 627 50.59 -4.86 22.55
CA ASP A 627 50.69 -3.74 23.49
C ASP A 627 49.30 -3.36 24.04
N ILE A 628 49.29 -2.77 25.24
CA ILE A 628 48.11 -2.12 25.83
C ILE A 628 48.50 -0.70 26.24
N VAL A 629 47.82 0.29 25.66
CA VAL A 629 48.05 1.69 26.02
C VAL A 629 47.21 2.04 27.25
N PHE A 630 47.83 2.06 28.43
CA PHE A 630 47.15 2.34 29.70
C PHE A 630 46.97 3.84 30.00
N GLY A 631 47.88 4.71 29.54
CA GLY A 631 47.90 6.12 29.94
C GLY A 631 48.03 6.30 31.47
N ASN A 632 47.55 7.42 32.01
CA ASN A 632 47.51 7.68 33.46
C ASN A 632 46.31 6.97 34.12
N ASN A 633 46.22 5.64 33.98
CA ASN A 633 45.13 4.88 34.58
C ASN A 633 45.37 4.67 36.08
N SER A 634 44.80 5.56 36.89
CA SER A 634 44.96 5.53 38.34
C SER A 634 43.93 4.63 39.07
N THR A 635 42.99 4.00 38.36
CA THR A 635 41.88 3.25 38.99
C THR A 635 41.89 1.75 38.69
N LEU A 636 42.75 1.27 37.80
CA LEU A 636 42.80 -0.14 37.42
C LEU A 636 43.30 -1.02 38.57
N GLU A 637 42.43 -1.88 39.08
CA GLU A 637 42.74 -2.79 40.20
C GLU A 637 43.04 -4.21 39.71
N THR A 638 42.55 -4.60 38.54
CA THR A 638 42.63 -5.98 38.05
C THR A 638 42.88 -6.03 36.54
N LEU A 639 43.94 -6.74 36.16
CA LEU A 639 44.32 -7.00 34.78
C LEU A 639 44.46 -8.51 34.51
N TYR A 640 43.57 -9.05 33.68
CA TYR A 640 43.70 -10.40 33.10
C TYR A 640 44.09 -10.27 31.62
N CYS A 641 45.37 -10.49 31.30
CA CYS A 641 45.93 -10.32 29.96
C CYS A 641 46.63 -11.58 29.43
N SER A 642 46.22 -12.76 29.93
CA SER A 642 46.82 -14.05 29.58
C SER A 642 46.71 -14.42 28.10
N GLY A 643 47.72 -15.06 27.50
CA GLY A 643 47.58 -15.62 26.14
C GLY A 643 47.48 -14.57 25.03
N ASN A 644 48.34 -13.56 25.09
CA ASN A 644 48.55 -12.53 24.06
C ASN A 644 49.97 -12.64 23.46
N LYS A 645 50.39 -11.60 22.73
CA LYS A 645 51.65 -11.51 21.98
C LYS A 645 52.54 -10.37 22.45
N PHE A 646 52.47 -10.03 23.74
CA PHE A 646 53.34 -9.01 24.33
C PHE A 646 54.81 -9.42 24.20
N ASN A 647 55.65 -8.53 23.69
CA ASN A 647 57.11 -8.64 23.84
C ASN A 647 57.53 -8.10 25.21
N GLU A 648 56.97 -6.94 25.58
CA GLU A 648 57.18 -6.27 26.86
C GLU A 648 55.82 -5.89 27.44
N LEU A 649 55.69 -5.94 28.76
CA LEU A 649 54.50 -5.49 29.46
C LEU A 649 54.88 -4.57 30.61
N TYR A 650 54.43 -3.31 30.49
CA TYR A 650 54.64 -2.26 31.48
C TYR A 650 53.34 -1.97 32.23
N THR A 651 53.32 -2.29 33.52
CA THR A 651 52.22 -1.94 34.44
C THR A 651 52.71 -1.18 35.68
N ASN A 652 54.00 -0.84 35.74
CA ASN A 652 54.64 -0.13 36.86
C ASN A 652 54.04 1.26 37.13
N ASP A 653 53.43 1.89 36.14
CA ASP A 653 52.76 3.19 36.30
C ASP A 653 51.34 3.09 36.90
N ILE A 654 50.85 1.86 37.14
CA ILE A 654 49.50 1.58 37.66
C ILE A 654 49.58 1.24 39.14
N SER A 655 49.77 2.26 39.98
CA SER A 655 49.99 2.09 41.43
C SER A 655 48.84 1.39 42.17
N THR A 656 47.62 1.40 41.62
CA THR A 656 46.43 0.75 42.20
C THR A 656 46.23 -0.71 41.82
N LEU A 657 47.06 -1.27 40.92
CA LEU A 657 46.92 -2.63 40.44
C LEU A 657 47.15 -3.65 41.56
N LYS A 658 46.14 -4.49 41.81
CA LYS A 658 46.16 -5.54 42.86
C LYS A 658 46.35 -6.94 42.28
N ILE A 659 45.76 -7.20 41.11
CA ILE A 659 45.78 -8.50 40.46
C ILE A 659 46.34 -8.34 39.06
N LEU A 660 47.44 -9.05 38.78
CA LEU A 660 48.01 -9.20 37.45
C LEU A 660 48.11 -10.68 37.08
N ASP A 661 47.28 -11.11 36.13
CA ASP A 661 47.37 -12.42 35.50
C ASP A 661 47.80 -12.26 34.05
N CYS A 662 49.08 -12.55 33.82
CA CYS A 662 49.73 -12.46 32.52
C CYS A 662 50.24 -13.84 32.05
N ARG A 663 49.57 -14.92 32.45
CA ARG A 663 50.00 -16.28 32.09
C ARG A 663 49.97 -16.54 30.58
N ASN A 664 50.77 -17.49 30.11
CA ASN A 664 50.78 -17.99 28.74
C ASN A 664 51.02 -16.92 27.66
N ASN A 665 51.72 -15.83 27.97
CA ASN A 665 52.19 -14.90 26.95
C ASN A 665 53.52 -15.42 26.39
N SER A 666 53.40 -16.31 25.39
CA SER A 666 54.55 -17.05 24.81
C SER A 666 55.69 -16.19 24.23
N GLN A 667 55.49 -14.89 24.06
CA GLN A 667 56.47 -13.92 23.55
C GLN A 667 56.95 -12.93 24.62
N LEU A 668 56.41 -12.98 25.85
CA LEU A 668 56.70 -12.01 26.88
C LEU A 668 58.14 -12.14 27.35
N TYR A 669 58.96 -11.18 26.94
CA TYR A 669 60.39 -11.10 27.20
C TYR A 669 60.69 -10.30 28.47
N GLU A 670 59.98 -9.20 28.71
CA GLU A 670 60.15 -8.39 29.94
C GLU A 670 58.82 -8.00 30.56
N LEU A 671 58.75 -8.10 31.90
CA LEU A 671 57.61 -7.68 32.69
C LEU A 671 58.04 -6.68 33.77
N TYR A 672 57.50 -5.46 33.70
CA TYR A 672 57.69 -4.39 34.67
C TYR A 672 56.37 -4.12 35.39
N CYS A 673 56.26 -4.59 36.63
CA CYS A 673 55.09 -4.41 37.49
C CYS A 673 55.49 -3.96 38.91
N ASP A 674 56.61 -3.22 39.00
CA ASP A 674 57.10 -2.68 40.26
C ASP A 674 56.32 -1.44 40.73
N GLY A 675 56.36 -1.19 42.04
CA GLY A 675 55.70 -0.03 42.65
C GLY A 675 54.16 -0.03 42.57
N SER A 676 53.58 -1.19 42.25
CA SER A 676 52.13 -1.42 42.23
C SER A 676 51.62 -1.81 43.63
N SER A 677 50.33 -2.16 43.73
CA SER A 677 49.70 -2.66 44.96
C SER A 677 49.39 -4.15 44.89
N LEU A 678 50.24 -4.93 44.19
CA LEU A 678 49.94 -6.33 43.86
C LEU A 678 49.77 -7.17 45.12
N THR A 679 48.68 -7.92 45.17
CA THR A 679 48.45 -9.04 46.09
C THR A 679 48.56 -10.37 45.35
N THR A 680 48.30 -10.38 44.04
CA THR A 680 48.36 -11.56 43.18
C THR A 680 49.12 -11.26 41.91
N LEU A 681 50.17 -12.05 41.65
CA LEU A 681 50.93 -12.05 40.40
C LEU A 681 51.00 -13.49 39.87
N ASN A 682 50.48 -13.69 38.65
CA ASN A 682 50.59 -14.96 37.94
C ASN A 682 51.35 -14.79 36.62
N VAL A 683 52.50 -15.45 36.55
CA VAL A 683 53.43 -15.45 35.40
C VAL A 683 53.57 -16.83 34.75
N SER A 684 52.71 -17.79 35.10
CA SER A 684 52.77 -19.17 34.59
C SER A 684 52.83 -19.23 33.06
N GLY A 685 53.58 -20.18 32.50
CA GLY A 685 53.71 -20.41 31.06
C GLY A 685 54.46 -19.34 30.25
N ASN A 686 55.08 -18.33 30.88
CA ASN A 686 55.92 -17.33 30.19
C ASN A 686 57.37 -17.82 30.02
N THR A 687 57.55 -18.89 29.24
CA THR A 687 58.80 -19.65 29.17
C THR A 687 60.00 -18.90 28.56
N VAL A 688 59.76 -17.81 27.81
CA VAL A 688 60.81 -17.00 27.16
C VAL A 688 61.22 -15.75 27.94
N MET A 689 60.56 -15.48 29.08
CA MET A 689 60.77 -14.26 29.88
C MET A 689 62.22 -14.15 30.34
N ASN A 690 62.84 -13.00 30.08
CA ASN A 690 64.20 -12.65 30.47
C ASN A 690 64.24 -11.87 31.78
N ALA A 691 63.34 -10.90 31.94
CA ALA A 691 63.31 -10.02 33.11
C ALA A 691 61.92 -9.96 33.75
N LEU A 692 61.88 -10.13 35.08
CA LEU A 692 60.70 -9.95 35.91
C LEU A 692 61.02 -8.92 37.00
N ILE A 693 60.46 -7.73 36.88
CA ILE A 693 60.64 -6.62 37.81
C ILE A 693 59.31 -6.36 38.52
N CYS A 694 59.14 -6.95 39.71
CA CYS A 694 57.92 -6.87 40.53
C CYS A 694 58.19 -6.34 41.96
N LYS A 695 59.30 -5.62 42.16
CA LYS A 695 59.70 -5.04 43.44
C LYS A 695 58.70 -4.00 43.96
N ASN A 696 58.79 -3.67 45.25
CA ASN A 696 57.95 -2.66 45.91
C ASN A 696 56.44 -2.95 45.83
N ASN A 697 56.05 -4.23 45.94
CA ASN A 697 54.66 -4.66 46.08
C ASN A 697 54.46 -5.25 47.49
N PRO A 698 54.22 -4.42 48.52
CA PRO A 698 54.32 -4.83 49.93
C PRO A 698 53.30 -5.88 50.36
N ASN A 699 52.25 -6.13 49.57
CA ASN A 699 51.22 -7.13 49.86
C ASN A 699 51.36 -8.41 49.03
N LEU A 700 52.38 -8.52 48.18
CA LEU A 700 52.60 -9.69 47.33
C LEU A 700 53.33 -10.79 48.12
N SER A 701 52.64 -11.88 48.42
CA SER A 701 53.18 -12.97 49.25
C SER A 701 53.79 -14.14 48.47
N ALA A 702 53.52 -14.24 47.17
CA ALA A 702 54.07 -15.27 46.29
C ALA A 702 54.00 -14.83 44.82
N ILE A 703 54.89 -15.38 44.00
CA ILE A 703 54.87 -15.25 42.54
C ILE A 703 54.39 -16.59 41.97
N THR A 704 53.16 -16.62 41.47
CA THR A 704 52.57 -17.87 40.94
C THR A 704 53.15 -18.17 39.56
N GLY A 705 53.64 -19.40 39.37
CA GLY A 705 54.19 -19.86 38.08
C GLY A 705 55.62 -19.44 37.80
N LEU A 706 56.36 -18.98 38.81
CA LEU A 706 57.76 -18.56 38.66
C LEU A 706 58.64 -19.65 38.03
N SER A 707 58.41 -20.92 38.38
CA SER A 707 59.17 -22.05 37.85
C SER A 707 58.90 -22.35 36.37
N ASP A 708 57.87 -21.76 35.75
CA ASP A 708 57.68 -21.87 34.29
C ASP A 708 58.60 -20.91 33.52
N CYS A 709 59.15 -19.87 34.17
CA CYS A 709 59.98 -18.84 33.55
C CYS A 709 61.44 -19.30 33.37
N VAL A 710 61.66 -20.47 32.77
CA VAL A 710 62.97 -21.15 32.70
C VAL A 710 64.10 -20.35 32.03
N ASN A 711 63.78 -19.30 31.26
CA ASN A 711 64.76 -18.41 30.62
C ASN A 711 65.04 -17.11 31.40
N LEU A 712 64.49 -16.97 32.60
CA LEU A 712 64.62 -15.78 33.42
C LEU A 712 66.09 -15.55 33.81
N ARG A 713 66.60 -14.36 33.52
CA ARG A 713 67.96 -13.91 33.85
C ARG A 713 67.97 -12.86 34.94
N ASN A 714 66.91 -12.07 35.05
CA ASN A 714 66.81 -11.01 36.04
C ASN A 714 65.47 -11.12 36.79
N LEU A 715 65.55 -11.38 38.10
CA LEU A 715 64.41 -11.40 38.99
C LEU A 715 64.58 -10.31 40.05
N SER A 716 63.73 -9.29 40.00
CA SER A 716 63.65 -8.25 41.03
C SER A 716 62.29 -8.29 41.71
N CYS A 717 62.26 -8.87 42.91
CA CYS A 717 61.06 -9.07 43.73
C CYS A 717 61.24 -8.53 45.16
N GLY A 718 62.12 -7.54 45.34
CA GLY A 718 62.41 -6.96 46.64
C GLY A 718 61.30 -6.07 47.22
N ASN A 719 61.31 -5.83 48.52
CA ASN A 719 60.28 -5.07 49.25
C ASN A 719 58.85 -5.58 48.99
N CYS A 720 58.67 -6.89 49.10
CA CYS A 720 57.37 -7.54 49.00
C CYS A 720 57.07 -8.30 50.31
N ALA A 721 56.02 -9.13 50.34
CA ALA A 721 55.69 -9.99 51.48
C ALA A 721 56.00 -11.47 51.20
N ILE A 722 56.96 -11.75 50.30
CA ILE A 722 57.19 -13.10 49.78
C ILE A 722 57.74 -14.02 50.87
N THR A 723 57.08 -15.15 51.09
CA THR A 723 57.47 -16.14 52.13
C THR A 723 58.33 -17.27 51.59
N SER A 724 58.26 -17.55 50.28
CA SER A 724 59.09 -18.54 49.59
C SER A 724 59.27 -18.20 48.12
N LEU A 725 60.39 -18.63 47.54
CA LEU A 725 60.69 -18.53 46.11
C LEU A 725 61.07 -19.91 45.59
N ASP A 726 60.32 -20.42 44.61
CA ASP A 726 60.70 -21.60 43.86
C ASP A 726 61.62 -21.20 42.70
N LEU A 727 62.91 -21.49 42.85
CA LEU A 727 63.95 -21.19 41.87
C LEU A 727 64.47 -22.45 41.16
N SER A 728 63.88 -23.62 41.44
CA SER A 728 64.41 -24.94 41.07
C SER A 728 64.62 -25.15 39.57
N THR A 729 63.87 -24.43 38.73
CA THR A 729 63.95 -24.52 37.26
C THR A 729 64.72 -23.35 36.62
N LEU A 730 65.12 -22.34 37.40
CA LEU A 730 65.67 -21.07 36.91
C LEU A 730 67.18 -21.12 36.68
N THR A 731 67.63 -22.11 35.92
CA THR A 731 69.07 -22.41 35.69
C THR A 731 69.85 -21.28 35.03
N ARG A 732 69.16 -20.31 34.39
CA ARG A 732 69.75 -19.19 33.66
C ARG A 732 69.73 -17.86 34.44
N LEU A 733 69.32 -17.88 35.70
CA LEU A 733 69.19 -16.67 36.51
C LEU A 733 70.56 -16.06 36.82
N ASN A 734 70.79 -14.80 36.41
CA ASN A 734 72.04 -14.06 36.65
C ASN A 734 71.93 -13.11 37.84
N TYR A 735 70.79 -12.46 37.98
CA TYR A 735 70.56 -11.42 38.99
C TYR A 735 69.29 -11.72 39.79
N LEU A 736 69.46 -11.86 41.10
CA LEU A 736 68.37 -12.09 42.05
C LEU A 736 68.34 -10.98 43.09
N TYR A 737 67.30 -10.13 43.05
CA TYR A 737 67.04 -9.10 44.04
C TYR A 737 65.75 -9.46 44.80
N CYS A 738 65.88 -10.13 45.94
CA CYS A 738 64.77 -10.58 46.79
C CYS A 738 64.81 -9.98 48.21
N TYR A 739 65.51 -8.87 48.39
CA TYR A 739 65.63 -8.16 49.67
C TYR A 739 64.28 -7.67 50.22
N GLY A 740 64.15 -7.48 51.53
CA GLY A 740 62.94 -6.89 52.11
C GLY A 740 61.70 -7.77 51.97
N ASN A 741 61.83 -9.07 52.23
CA ASN A 741 60.75 -10.07 52.13
C ASN A 741 60.63 -10.86 53.46
N GLN A 742 59.87 -11.97 53.46
CA GLN A 742 59.64 -12.83 54.61
C GLN A 742 60.25 -14.23 54.42
N LEU A 743 61.32 -14.35 53.63
CA LEU A 743 61.98 -15.63 53.35
C LEU A 743 62.66 -16.18 54.61
N THR A 744 62.38 -17.42 54.97
CA THR A 744 63.08 -18.15 56.06
C THR A 744 64.22 -19.03 55.55
N SER A 745 64.20 -19.36 54.26
CA SER A 745 65.25 -20.09 53.54
C SER A 745 65.29 -19.61 52.09
N LEU A 746 66.45 -19.79 51.44
CA LEU A 746 66.64 -19.48 50.03
C LEU A 746 67.59 -20.53 49.46
N ASP A 747 67.08 -21.38 48.57
CA ASP A 747 67.87 -22.38 47.86
C ASP A 747 68.14 -21.90 46.44
N VAL A 748 69.43 -21.74 46.10
CA VAL A 748 69.89 -21.32 44.77
C VAL A 748 70.70 -22.40 44.05
N SER A 749 70.62 -23.65 44.51
CA SER A 749 71.47 -24.77 44.05
C SER A 749 71.33 -25.10 42.57
N HIS A 750 70.20 -24.73 41.97
CA HIS A 750 69.91 -24.96 40.56
C HIS A 750 70.25 -23.74 39.67
N CYS A 751 70.54 -22.59 40.28
CA CYS A 751 70.76 -21.32 39.60
C CYS A 751 72.25 -21.10 39.28
N ASN A 752 72.83 -21.98 38.46
CA ASN A 752 74.27 -22.05 38.19
C ASN A 752 74.86 -20.79 37.53
N SER A 753 74.04 -19.92 36.95
CA SER A 753 74.48 -18.68 36.29
C SER A 753 74.43 -17.43 37.19
N LEU A 754 74.09 -17.57 38.48
CA LEU A 754 73.92 -16.41 39.37
C LEU A 754 75.24 -15.66 39.56
N MET A 755 75.22 -14.37 39.26
CA MET A 755 76.33 -13.44 39.46
C MET A 755 76.09 -12.51 40.66
N ARG A 756 74.82 -12.24 41.00
CA ARG A 756 74.46 -11.34 42.10
C ARG A 756 73.20 -11.78 42.81
N ILE A 757 73.29 -11.84 44.14
CA ILE A 757 72.18 -12.14 45.04
C ILE A 757 72.09 -11.02 46.08
N GLU A 758 70.96 -10.32 46.11
CA GLU A 758 70.62 -9.37 47.18
C GLU A 758 69.39 -9.85 47.92
N CYS A 759 69.60 -10.48 49.09
CA CYS A 759 68.56 -11.10 49.90
C CYS A 759 68.50 -10.54 51.34
N TYR A 760 69.14 -9.40 51.60
CA TYR A 760 69.13 -8.68 52.88
C TYR A 760 67.71 -8.30 53.32
N LYS A 761 67.49 -7.97 54.60
CA LYS A 761 66.15 -7.70 55.17
C LYS A 761 65.12 -8.83 54.93
N ASN A 762 65.48 -10.08 55.28
CA ASN A 762 64.60 -11.25 55.27
C ASN A 762 64.60 -11.92 56.67
N GLN A 763 64.17 -13.19 56.78
CA GLN A 763 64.16 -13.98 58.03
C GLN A 763 65.08 -15.22 57.91
N ILE A 764 66.09 -15.18 57.05
CA ILE A 764 66.99 -16.31 56.76
C ILE A 764 68.00 -16.44 57.92
N SER A 765 67.93 -17.54 58.67
CA SER A 765 68.79 -17.80 59.82
C SER A 765 69.03 -19.30 60.00
N GLY A 766 70.05 -19.67 60.81
CA GLY A 766 70.36 -21.07 61.14
C GLY A 766 70.47 -21.96 59.89
N ALA A 767 69.70 -23.05 59.86
CA ALA A 767 69.67 -24.00 58.74
C ALA A 767 69.28 -23.37 57.38
N GLY A 768 68.47 -22.32 57.37
CA GLY A 768 68.12 -21.58 56.15
C GLY A 768 69.31 -20.82 55.57
N MET A 769 70.14 -20.22 56.43
CA MET A 769 71.39 -19.56 56.01
C MET A 769 72.43 -20.58 55.55
N THR A 770 72.56 -21.72 56.26
CA THR A 770 73.40 -22.83 55.81
C THR A 770 72.99 -23.33 54.42
N THR A 771 71.67 -23.45 54.17
CA THR A 771 71.14 -23.83 52.85
C THR A 771 71.54 -22.82 51.78
N LEU A 772 71.39 -21.52 52.06
CA LEU A 772 71.80 -20.47 51.12
C LEU A 772 73.29 -20.52 50.81
N VAL A 773 74.16 -20.57 51.82
CA VAL A 773 75.62 -20.59 51.64
C VAL A 773 76.09 -21.84 50.89
N ASN A 774 75.57 -23.01 51.24
CA ASN A 774 75.94 -24.28 50.59
C ASN A 774 75.41 -24.41 49.16
N SER A 775 74.38 -23.64 48.80
CA SER A 775 73.77 -23.68 47.47
C SER A 775 74.36 -22.64 46.51
N LEU A 776 75.29 -21.79 46.96
CA LEU A 776 75.94 -20.79 46.10
C LEU A 776 76.71 -21.44 44.94
N PRO A 777 76.63 -20.88 43.72
CA PRO A 777 77.42 -21.38 42.60
C PRO A 777 78.93 -21.15 42.80
N PRO A 778 79.79 -22.00 42.21
CA PRO A 778 81.25 -21.82 42.25
C PRO A 778 81.66 -20.54 41.49
N MET A 779 82.59 -19.78 42.05
CA MET A 779 83.11 -18.53 41.47
C MET A 779 84.62 -18.64 41.23
N ASP A 780 85.14 -17.92 40.22
CA ASP A 780 86.57 -17.78 39.96
C ASP A 780 87.04 -16.33 40.21
N GLU A 781 88.36 -16.10 40.17
CA GLU A 781 88.95 -14.77 40.40
C GLU A 781 88.61 -13.75 39.30
N GLU A 782 88.17 -14.20 38.12
CA GLU A 782 87.83 -13.33 36.98
C GLU A 782 86.38 -12.83 37.03
N ASN A 783 85.46 -13.55 37.68
CA ASN A 783 84.07 -13.15 37.93
C ASN A 783 83.66 -13.35 39.39
N PRO A 784 84.11 -12.47 40.33
CA PRO A 784 83.69 -12.57 41.72
C PRO A 784 82.19 -12.25 41.86
N GLY A 785 81.38 -13.28 42.08
CA GLY A 785 79.96 -13.12 42.38
C GLY A 785 79.71 -12.24 43.61
N ILE A 786 78.56 -11.58 43.65
CA ILE A 786 78.19 -10.65 44.74
C ILE A 786 77.04 -11.23 45.54
N LEU A 787 77.29 -11.59 46.80
CA LEU A 787 76.24 -11.92 47.78
C LEU A 787 76.09 -10.79 48.79
N ARG A 788 74.90 -10.20 48.85
CA ARG A 788 74.50 -9.25 49.89
C ARG A 788 73.37 -9.84 50.73
N ALA A 789 73.75 -10.66 51.71
CA ALA A 789 72.82 -11.32 52.63
C ALA A 789 72.46 -10.47 53.85
N ILE A 790 73.32 -9.54 54.26
CA ILE A 790 73.08 -8.60 55.36
C ILE A 790 73.48 -7.18 54.92
N TYR A 791 72.62 -6.18 55.12
CA TYR A 791 72.90 -4.77 54.88
C TYR A 791 73.26 -4.04 56.18
N ASN A 792 72.45 -4.20 57.23
CA ASN A 792 72.67 -3.67 58.58
C ASN A 792 72.44 -4.76 59.65
N THR A 793 72.97 -4.60 60.86
CA THR A 793 72.65 -5.50 61.98
C THR A 793 71.18 -5.39 62.40
N GLY A 794 70.55 -6.52 62.76
CA GLY A 794 69.17 -6.55 63.27
C GLY A 794 68.05 -6.53 62.21
N GLU A 795 68.36 -6.81 60.95
CA GLU A 795 67.39 -6.79 59.85
C GLU A 795 66.71 -8.16 59.55
N GLY A 796 66.79 -9.10 60.50
CA GLY A 796 66.14 -10.42 60.45
C GLY A 796 67.03 -11.55 59.93
N ASN A 797 67.83 -11.32 58.88
CA ASN A 797 68.83 -12.30 58.46
C ASN A 797 69.96 -12.40 59.48
N THR A 798 70.41 -13.62 59.79
CA THR A 798 71.49 -13.86 60.76
C THR A 798 72.53 -14.82 60.19
N MET A 799 73.80 -14.38 60.14
CA MET A 799 74.95 -15.25 59.87
C MET A 799 75.61 -15.61 61.20
N THR A 800 75.47 -16.85 61.64
CA THR A 800 76.31 -17.40 62.71
C THR A 800 77.62 -17.89 62.10
N ALA A 801 78.73 -17.67 62.80
CA ALA A 801 80.07 -18.05 62.36
C ALA A 801 80.20 -19.56 62.06
#